data_AF-A0AAY4C0X3-F1
#
_entry.id   AF-A0AAY4C0X3-F1
#
_cell.length_a   1.000
_cell.length_b   1.000
_cell.length_c   1.000
_cell.angle_alpha   90.00
_cell.angle_beta   90.00
_cell.angle_gamma   90.00
#
_symmetry.space_group_name_H-M   'P 1'
#
loop_
_entity.id
_entity.type
_entity.pdbx_description
1 polymer ?
#
loop_
_entity_poly.entity_id
_entity_poly.type
_entity_poly.pdbx_seq_one_letter_code
_entity_poly.pdbx_strand_id
1 'polypeptide(L)'
;LGRGLGRVSVFANPVSIGVIDDVYQKEIYKSKFAIRKIMLLEFSQYLENYLWVNYTPEASTNDYLMSICCIVNEKFRENVPAWEVFKKEPEHFPFFFKCVMNATLAGEEAGVSLREQTVLLLFMDHCFNSLEVDLIREQVQQLISLPMWMCLLPSRLQHEMKKVPKLQKFWNLIRKNYEKNGVEAKMERTFLSALIKKFRGILMSVPQSGQVSLDVVHYCERFIELMIDLEALLPTRRWFNTVLDDSHLLVSCRLSSLTQREKEGHLFNQLLDMLTFYTGFEINDQTGNALTEKEMTNLHYDRITSLQRAAFAHFPELQDFALSNVAAVDTRESLTKQFGQLSPNTLHRVASYLCLLPELQEGQDTTYDREVLLELLVSRHERRISQIEQLNQMPLYPTEKIIWDQNIVPTEYYSGEGCLALPKLNLQFLTLHDYLLRNFNLFRLESTYEIRQDIEDVVCRMKPWQSEYGGVVFGGWARMAQPIVSFSIVEVAKPNIGEDWPARVRADVTINLNVRNEIKFEWEGLRKHDVCFLITVRPNLPYGTRFDRRQPFVEQVGLVYVRGCEVQGMLDDKGRVIEEGPEPKPKLRGDSRTYRVWLDSNQYQQDMTSTIQSGTEDPYETFNIIMRRKPKENNFKAVLETIRNLMNTECVVPDWLHDIILGYGDPGSAHYSKMPNQISTLDFNDTFLSLEHLRACFPDYAVKVKVDDPALHIPPFRITFPVSNVKGKKRKAEDGEDNKEKREEGRILLVEPHVVGPPGTGKTDVAVQIISNVYHNFPEQRTLIVTHSNQALNQLFEKIMALDIDERHLLRLGHGEEELETEKDFSR
;
A
#
# COMPACT_ATOMS: atom_id res chain seq x y z
N LEU A 1 35.87 -19.56 -4.00
CA LEU A 1 37.23 -19.83 -3.47
C LEU A 1 37.14 -19.98 -1.96
N GLY A 2 36.82 -21.19 -1.51
CA GLY A 2 36.73 -21.52 -0.09
C GLY A 2 38.02 -22.20 0.36
N ARG A 3 38.68 -21.60 1.36
CA ARG A 3 39.52 -22.21 2.41
C ARG A 3 40.36 -21.10 3.05
N GLY A 4 40.10 -20.79 4.32
CA GLY A 4 40.98 -19.94 5.13
C GLY A 4 40.27 -18.93 6.04
N LEU A 5 39.36 -19.37 6.91
CA LEU A 5 38.99 -18.59 8.09
C LEU A 5 39.11 -19.49 9.32
N GLY A 6 40.36 -19.67 9.76
CA GLY A 6 40.63 -20.03 11.14
C GLY A 6 40.21 -18.86 12.03
N ARG A 7 39.66 -19.16 13.21
CA ARG A 7 39.33 -18.18 14.27
C ARG A 7 40.52 -17.26 14.51
N VAL A 8 40.48 -16.05 13.98
CA VAL A 8 41.36 -14.96 14.38
C VAL A 8 40.73 -14.36 15.64
N SER A 9 41.37 -14.59 16.78
CA SER A 9 41.20 -13.78 17.98
C SER A 9 41.52 -12.33 17.61
N VAL A 10 40.50 -11.48 17.54
CA VAL A 10 40.65 -10.06 17.21
C VAL A 10 41.37 -9.36 18.36
N PHE A 11 42.65 -9.06 18.17
CA PHE A 11 43.29 -7.94 18.85
C PHE A 11 42.67 -6.67 18.26
N ALA A 12 41.70 -6.07 18.94
CA ALA A 12 41.16 -4.78 18.55
C ALA A 12 42.20 -3.71 18.87
N ASN A 13 42.81 -3.12 17.85
CA ASN A 13 43.55 -1.85 17.99
C ASN A 13 42.60 -0.79 18.57
N PRO A 14 43.10 0.18 19.36
CA PRO A 14 42.26 1.28 19.85
C PRO A 14 41.58 1.99 18.67
N VAL A 15 40.29 2.29 18.87
CA VAL A 15 39.43 2.91 17.86
C VAL A 15 40.03 4.25 17.44
N SER A 16 40.14 4.47 16.13
CA SER A 16 40.69 5.69 15.56
C SER A 16 39.64 6.34 14.68
N ILE A 17 39.21 7.55 15.05
CA ILE A 17 38.24 8.35 14.27
C ILE A 17 38.72 8.51 12.82
N GLY A 18 40.04 8.62 12.60
CA GLY A 18 40.61 8.72 11.25
C GLY A 18 40.35 7.50 10.35
N VAL A 19 40.01 6.33 10.91
CA VAL A 19 39.58 5.16 10.12
C VAL A 19 38.18 5.38 9.55
N ILE A 20 37.27 6.03 10.29
CA ILE A 20 35.91 6.30 9.85
C ILE A 20 35.93 7.33 8.71
N ASP A 21 36.67 8.42 8.91
CA ASP A 21 36.85 9.44 7.88
C ASP A 21 37.49 8.84 6.61
N ASP A 22 38.51 7.99 6.76
CA ASP A 22 39.15 7.32 5.62
C ASP A 22 38.20 6.36 4.89
N VAL A 23 37.43 5.55 5.61
CA VAL A 23 36.45 4.63 5.02
C VAL A 23 35.38 5.43 4.28
N TYR A 24 34.83 6.47 4.91
CA TYR A 24 33.82 7.30 4.28
C TYR A 24 34.35 7.98 3.02
N GLN A 25 35.44 8.74 3.13
CA GLN A 25 35.97 9.53 2.01
C GLN A 25 36.50 8.66 0.88
N LYS A 26 37.26 7.59 1.18
CA LYS A 26 37.95 6.78 0.16
C LYS A 26 37.09 5.65 -0.40
N GLU A 27 36.24 5.03 0.42
CA GLU A 27 35.46 3.85 0.01
C GLU A 27 34.01 4.17 -0.32
N ILE A 28 33.34 5.08 0.40
CA ILE A 28 31.93 5.44 0.16
C ILE A 28 31.82 6.63 -0.80
N TYR A 29 32.32 7.80 -0.40
CA TYR A 29 32.17 9.05 -1.15
C TYR A 29 32.87 9.01 -2.52
N LYS A 30 34.16 8.63 -2.56
CA LYS A 30 34.94 8.53 -3.81
C LYS A 30 34.39 7.48 -4.79
N SER A 31 33.78 6.40 -4.28
CA SER A 31 33.13 5.40 -5.13
C SER A 31 31.74 5.83 -5.63
N LYS A 32 31.31 7.05 -5.27
CA LYS A 32 29.96 7.57 -5.51
C LYS A 32 28.90 6.63 -4.92
N PHE A 33 29.07 6.28 -3.65
CA PHE A 33 28.14 5.43 -2.89
C PHE A 33 27.87 4.09 -3.59
N ALA A 34 28.92 3.45 -4.10
CA ALA A 34 28.78 2.18 -4.82
C ALA A 34 28.17 1.11 -3.90
N ILE A 35 27.02 0.56 -4.27
CA ILE A 35 26.24 -0.34 -3.41
C ILE A 35 27.05 -1.53 -2.87
N ARG A 36 27.89 -2.12 -3.72
CA ARG A 36 28.76 -3.25 -3.34
C ARG A 36 29.73 -2.92 -2.20
N LYS A 37 30.18 -1.66 -2.11
CA LYS A 37 31.06 -1.21 -1.01
C LYS A 37 30.29 -1.06 0.29
N ILE A 38 29.09 -0.48 0.22
CA ILE A 38 28.21 -0.31 1.38
C ILE A 38 27.74 -1.67 1.92
N MET A 39 27.33 -2.59 1.04
CA MET A 39 27.01 -3.99 1.39
C MET A 39 28.15 -4.69 2.13
N LEU A 40 29.39 -4.54 1.65
CA LEU A 40 30.55 -5.16 2.31
C LEU A 40 30.79 -4.60 3.71
N LEU A 41 30.57 -3.30 3.92
CA LEU A 41 30.67 -2.66 5.23
C LEU A 41 29.54 -3.14 6.16
N GLU A 42 28.30 -3.16 5.70
CA GLU A 42 27.16 -3.67 6.46
C GLU A 42 27.39 -5.14 6.87
N PHE A 43 27.75 -6.00 5.91
CA PHE A 43 27.98 -7.43 6.16
C PHE A 43 29.13 -7.68 7.13
N SER A 44 30.10 -6.77 7.20
CA SER A 44 31.21 -6.82 8.17
C SER A 44 30.81 -6.37 9.58
N GLN A 45 29.52 -6.05 9.80
CA GLN A 45 28.96 -5.49 11.04
C GLN A 45 29.64 -4.17 11.42
N TYR A 46 29.90 -3.31 10.43
CA TYR A 46 30.58 -2.03 10.64
C TYR A 46 29.81 -1.12 11.60
N LEU A 47 28.47 -1.16 11.56
CA LEU A 47 27.62 -0.38 12.46
C LEU A 47 27.70 -0.90 13.91
N GLU A 48 27.54 -2.22 14.10
CA GLU A 48 27.42 -2.85 15.41
C GLU A 48 28.75 -2.97 16.14
N ASN A 49 29.84 -3.20 15.40
CA ASN A 49 31.14 -3.49 16.00
C ASN A 49 32.10 -2.29 15.98
N TYR A 50 31.81 -1.24 15.20
CA TYR A 50 32.73 -0.10 15.04
C TYR A 50 32.08 1.28 15.17
N LEU A 51 30.99 1.56 14.46
CA LEU A 51 30.38 2.89 14.47
C LEU A 51 29.63 3.17 15.78
N TRP A 52 28.54 2.46 16.07
CA TRP A 52 27.65 2.90 17.15
C TRP A 52 28.26 2.76 18.54
N VAL A 53 28.94 1.65 18.80
CA VAL A 53 29.60 1.35 20.08
C VAL A 53 30.72 2.33 20.46
N ASN A 54 31.18 3.14 19.50
CA ASN A 54 32.23 4.14 19.71
C ASN A 54 31.73 5.57 19.40
N TYR A 55 30.44 5.77 19.18
CA TYR A 55 29.90 7.08 18.87
C TYR A 55 29.78 7.90 20.16
N THR A 56 30.39 9.08 20.20
CA THR A 56 30.18 10.07 21.26
C THR A 56 29.93 11.45 20.64
N PRO A 57 29.29 12.38 21.37
CA PRO A 57 29.07 13.74 20.86
C PRO A 57 30.36 14.45 20.42
N GLU A 58 31.48 14.20 21.08
CA GLU A 58 32.78 14.82 20.80
C GLU A 58 33.45 14.23 19.55
N ALA A 59 33.17 12.97 19.23
CA ALA A 59 33.70 12.28 18.04
C ALA A 59 32.84 12.50 16.79
N SER A 60 31.70 13.18 16.92
CA SER A 60 30.72 13.35 15.84
C SER A 60 31.27 14.25 14.71
N THR A 61 31.39 13.69 13.51
CA THR A 61 31.75 14.38 12.26
C THR A 61 30.73 14.07 11.17
N ASN A 62 30.69 14.86 10.09
CA ASN A 62 29.80 14.56 8.95
C ASN A 62 30.04 13.15 8.39
N ASP A 63 31.30 12.75 8.24
CA ASP A 63 31.68 11.43 7.74
C ASP A 63 31.17 10.30 8.64
N TYR A 64 31.21 10.51 9.95
CA TYR A 64 30.66 9.57 10.94
C TYR A 64 29.13 9.48 10.83
N LEU A 65 28.45 10.63 10.81
CA LEU A 65 26.99 10.71 10.69
C LEU A 65 26.51 10.02 9.41
N MET A 66 27.15 10.34 8.28
CA MET A 66 26.83 9.79 6.97
C MET A 66 27.11 8.30 6.90
N SER A 67 28.20 7.82 7.51
CA SER A 67 28.49 6.38 7.59
C SER A 67 27.40 5.63 8.33
N ILE A 68 26.93 6.14 9.48
CA ILE A 68 25.81 5.53 10.22
C ILE A 68 24.54 5.51 9.35
N CYS A 69 24.18 6.64 8.74
CA CYS A 69 22.98 6.72 7.89
C CYS A 69 23.05 5.77 6.68
N CYS A 70 24.20 5.67 6.01
CA CYS A 70 24.38 4.76 4.89
C CYS A 70 24.16 3.29 5.28
N ILE A 71 24.72 2.86 6.42
CA ILE A 71 24.58 1.47 6.87
C ILE A 71 23.16 1.18 7.37
N VAL A 72 22.50 2.13 8.02
CA VAL A 72 21.08 1.97 8.39
C VAL A 72 20.20 1.83 7.15
N ASN A 73 20.35 2.70 6.15
CA ASN A 73 19.58 2.62 4.91
C ASN A 73 19.85 1.30 4.17
N GLU A 74 21.09 0.84 4.19
CA GLU A 74 21.47 -0.47 3.62
C GLU A 74 20.78 -1.64 4.33
N LYS A 75 20.67 -1.59 5.66
CA LYS A 75 19.92 -2.61 6.42
C LYS A 75 18.45 -2.67 6.05
N PHE A 76 17.82 -1.52 5.81
CA PHE A 76 16.45 -1.47 5.28
C PHE A 76 16.37 -2.06 3.87
N ARG A 77 17.33 -1.76 2.99
CA ARG A 77 17.41 -2.29 1.63
C ARG A 77 17.53 -3.82 1.60
N GLU A 78 18.33 -4.40 2.50
CA GLU A 78 18.51 -5.85 2.66
C GLU A 78 17.44 -6.51 3.56
N ASN A 79 16.49 -5.73 4.08
CA ASN A 79 15.42 -6.20 4.96
C ASN A 79 15.93 -6.93 6.22
N VAL A 80 16.94 -6.36 6.88
CA VAL A 80 17.50 -6.85 8.15
C VAL A 80 17.23 -5.86 9.30
N PRO A 81 17.22 -6.30 10.57
CA PRO A 81 16.92 -5.42 11.70
C PRO A 81 17.88 -4.22 11.80
N ALA A 82 17.36 -3.01 11.58
CA ALA A 82 18.17 -1.79 11.51
C ALA A 82 18.46 -1.12 12.87
N TRP A 83 17.58 -1.33 13.86
CA TRP A 83 17.55 -0.49 15.07
C TRP A 83 18.18 -1.13 16.33
N GLU A 84 18.57 -2.41 16.28
CA GLU A 84 18.92 -3.18 17.49
C GLU A 84 20.14 -2.62 18.24
N VAL A 85 21.14 -2.12 17.51
CA VAL A 85 22.35 -1.55 18.13
C VAL A 85 22.04 -0.30 18.94
N PHE A 86 21.14 0.56 18.44
CA PHE A 86 20.72 1.79 19.10
C PHE A 86 19.85 1.49 20.32
N LYS A 87 19.02 0.44 20.28
CA LYS A 87 18.24 -0.02 21.45
C LYS A 87 19.16 -0.52 22.58
N LYS A 88 20.26 -1.17 22.22
CA LYS A 88 21.23 -1.70 23.20
C LYS A 88 22.00 -0.57 23.91
N GLU A 89 22.38 0.47 23.17
CA GLU A 89 23.12 1.64 23.68
C GLU A 89 22.43 2.95 23.26
N PRO A 90 21.35 3.36 23.96
CA PRO A 90 20.48 4.45 23.50
C PRO A 90 20.99 5.86 23.83
N GLU A 91 21.97 6.00 24.72
CA GLU A 91 22.35 7.26 25.37
C GLU A 91 22.65 8.41 24.41
N HIS A 92 23.37 8.13 23.31
CA HIS A 92 23.82 9.15 22.37
C HIS A 92 22.90 9.34 21.15
N PHE A 93 21.83 8.54 21.03
CA PHE A 93 20.90 8.63 19.90
C PHE A 93 20.20 9.98 19.78
N PRO A 94 19.71 10.63 20.86
CA PRO A 94 19.10 11.96 20.75
C PRO A 94 20.04 13.01 20.14
N PHE A 95 21.32 13.01 20.55
CA PHE A 95 22.32 13.93 20.00
C PHE A 95 22.61 13.62 18.53
N PHE A 96 22.81 12.34 18.18
CA PHE A 96 22.98 11.89 16.80
C PHE A 96 21.81 12.33 15.90
N PHE A 97 20.58 12.08 16.32
CA PHE A 97 19.38 12.44 15.58
C PHE A 97 19.28 13.95 15.33
N LYS A 98 19.60 14.76 16.35
CA LYS A 98 19.66 16.22 16.21
C LYS A 98 20.72 16.67 15.20
N CYS A 99 21.91 16.06 15.21
CA CYS A 99 22.95 16.34 14.22
C CYS A 99 22.49 15.99 12.79
N VAL A 100 21.82 14.85 12.62
CA VAL A 100 21.22 14.44 11.33
C VAL A 100 20.15 15.44 10.87
N MET A 101 19.26 15.89 11.76
CA MET A 101 18.27 16.92 11.42
C MET A 101 18.94 18.22 10.97
N ASN A 102 19.97 18.68 11.68
CA ASN A 102 20.70 19.90 11.34
C ASN A 102 21.38 19.77 9.98
N ALA A 103 22.05 18.65 9.71
CA ALA A 103 22.68 18.36 8.41
C ALA A 103 21.65 18.30 7.27
N THR A 104 20.47 17.71 7.54
CA THR A 104 19.36 17.61 6.58
C THR A 104 18.85 19.00 6.18
N LEU A 105 18.80 19.96 7.11
CA LEU A 105 18.40 21.35 6.81
C LEU A 105 19.53 22.17 6.20
N ALA A 106 20.70 22.23 6.84
CA ALA A 106 21.83 23.07 6.42
C ALA A 106 22.39 22.67 5.04
N GLY A 107 22.42 21.37 4.72
CA GLY A 107 22.87 20.88 3.42
C GLY A 107 24.26 21.36 3.04
N GLU A 108 24.38 22.09 1.93
CA GLU A 108 25.66 22.60 1.42
C GLU A 108 26.37 23.52 2.42
N GLU A 109 25.64 24.29 3.23
CA GLU A 109 26.22 25.14 4.28
C GLU A 109 26.94 24.32 5.36
N ALA A 110 26.50 23.07 5.57
CA ALA A 110 27.16 22.12 6.46
C ALA A 110 28.21 21.25 5.73
N GLY A 111 28.51 21.53 4.46
CA GLY A 111 29.45 20.74 3.65
C GLY A 111 28.88 19.41 3.16
N VAL A 112 27.55 19.26 3.10
CA VAL A 112 26.86 18.04 2.68
C VAL A 112 26.32 18.19 1.26
N SER A 113 26.82 17.39 0.33
CA SER A 113 26.37 17.36 -1.07
C SER A 113 24.91 16.95 -1.21
N LEU A 114 24.27 17.26 -2.34
CA LEU A 114 22.86 16.92 -2.55
C LEU A 114 22.58 15.41 -2.53
N ARG A 115 23.56 14.60 -2.98
CA ARG A 115 23.49 13.15 -2.88
C ARG A 115 23.51 12.66 -1.44
N GLU A 116 24.37 13.23 -0.60
CA GLU A 116 24.39 12.94 0.84
C GLU A 116 23.10 13.41 1.51
N GLN A 117 22.57 14.58 1.14
CA GLN A 117 21.28 15.05 1.64
C GLN A 117 20.13 14.09 1.27
N THR A 118 20.21 13.44 0.10
CA THR A 118 19.24 12.41 -0.32
C THR A 118 19.32 11.16 0.58
N VAL A 119 20.54 10.74 0.96
CA VAL A 119 20.75 9.66 1.94
C VAL A 119 20.18 10.03 3.31
N LEU A 120 20.34 11.28 3.73
CA LEU A 120 19.74 11.79 4.98
C LEU A 120 18.21 11.82 4.91
N LEU A 121 17.62 12.22 3.79
CA LEU A 121 16.17 12.16 3.59
C LEU A 121 15.63 10.74 3.73
N LEU A 122 16.29 9.76 3.10
CA LEU A 122 15.92 8.35 3.21
C LEU A 122 16.08 7.82 4.65
N PHE A 123 17.14 8.22 5.35
CA PHE A 123 17.29 7.87 6.77
C PHE A 123 16.15 8.47 7.62
N MET A 124 15.80 9.74 7.38
CA MET A 124 14.68 10.38 8.07
C MET A 124 13.35 9.68 7.76
N ASP A 125 13.12 9.29 6.50
CA ASP A 125 11.96 8.48 6.09
C ASP A 125 11.86 7.18 6.89
N HIS A 126 12.97 6.44 7.01
CA HIS A 126 13.03 5.25 7.86
C HIS A 126 12.71 5.54 9.34
N CYS A 127 13.16 6.68 9.89
CA CYS A 127 12.79 7.06 11.25
C CYS A 127 11.29 7.34 11.39
N PHE A 128 10.67 8.05 10.45
CA PHE A 128 9.23 8.31 10.46
C PHE A 128 8.40 7.03 10.26
N ASN A 129 8.94 6.06 9.53
CA ASN A 129 8.32 4.75 9.31
C ASN A 129 8.56 3.72 10.44
N SER A 130 9.31 4.07 11.49
CA SER A 130 9.68 3.14 12.59
C SER A 130 9.23 3.64 13.97
N LEU A 131 8.02 4.19 14.08
CA LEU A 131 7.47 4.71 15.35
C LEU A 131 7.14 3.61 16.37
N GLU A 132 7.11 2.34 15.97
CA GLU A 132 7.05 1.20 16.89
C GLU A 132 8.29 1.08 17.76
N VAL A 133 9.43 1.65 17.34
CA VAL A 133 10.64 1.69 18.15
C VAL A 133 10.60 2.88 19.09
N ASP A 134 10.47 2.60 20.40
CA ASP A 134 10.34 3.61 21.46
C ASP A 134 11.40 4.72 21.37
N LEU A 135 12.67 4.33 21.20
CA LEU A 135 13.81 5.25 21.06
C LEU A 135 13.63 6.26 19.91
N ILE A 136 13.16 5.78 18.74
CA ILE A 136 12.92 6.61 17.55
C ILE A 136 11.70 7.50 17.76
N ARG A 137 10.61 6.91 18.26
CA ARG A 137 9.35 7.60 18.50
C ARG A 137 9.51 8.81 19.42
N GLU A 138 10.32 8.69 20.48
CA GLU A 138 10.59 9.80 21.40
C GLU A 138 11.24 11.01 20.73
N GLN A 139 12.10 10.79 19.73
CA GLN A 139 12.72 11.88 18.97
C GLN A 139 11.74 12.46 17.95
N VAL A 140 11.08 11.58 17.19
CA VAL A 140 10.16 11.97 16.11
C VAL A 140 8.91 12.69 16.62
N GLN A 141 8.36 12.31 17.78
CA GLN A 141 7.17 12.93 18.37
C GLN A 141 7.28 14.46 18.50
N GLN A 142 8.49 14.97 18.72
CA GLN A 142 8.75 16.40 18.87
C GLN A 142 8.57 17.17 17.54
N LEU A 143 8.71 16.47 16.41
CA LEU A 143 8.61 17.03 15.05
C LEU A 143 7.18 17.03 14.51
N ILE A 144 6.33 16.09 14.97
CA ILE A 144 5.01 15.82 14.38
C ILE A 144 3.83 16.11 15.33
N SER A 145 4.09 16.56 16.55
CA SER A 145 3.03 16.91 17.50
C SER A 145 2.41 18.28 17.21
N LEU A 146 1.24 18.57 17.81
CA LEU A 146 0.54 19.86 17.71
C LEU A 146 1.44 21.12 17.76
N PRO A 147 2.51 21.23 18.58
CA PRO A 147 3.40 22.40 18.56
C PRO A 147 4.01 22.73 17.19
N MET A 148 4.03 21.80 16.22
CA MET A 148 4.49 22.09 14.87
C MET A 148 3.68 23.19 14.17
N TRP A 149 2.42 23.38 14.57
CA TRP A 149 1.56 24.45 14.05
C TRP A 149 2.05 25.87 14.35
N MET A 150 3.16 26.02 15.09
CA MET A 150 3.84 27.31 15.26
C MET A 150 4.39 27.87 13.95
N CYS A 151 4.56 27.04 12.92
CA CYS A 151 4.99 27.48 11.59
C CYS A 151 3.84 27.96 10.69
N LEU A 152 2.58 27.70 11.05
CA LEU A 152 1.42 28.10 10.25
C LEU A 152 1.28 29.62 10.20
N LEU A 153 0.67 30.10 9.12
CA LEU A 153 0.20 31.48 9.06
C LEU A 153 -0.69 31.80 10.28
N PRO A 154 -0.54 32.95 10.96
CA PRO A 154 -1.33 33.25 12.16
C PRO A 154 -2.85 33.22 11.93
N SER A 155 -3.32 33.66 10.76
CA SER A 155 -4.73 33.59 10.36
C SER A 155 -5.17 32.14 10.14
N ARG A 156 -4.34 31.29 9.51
CA ARG A 156 -4.59 29.85 9.35
C ARG A 156 -4.69 29.14 10.69
N LEU A 157 -3.75 29.37 11.59
CA LEU A 157 -3.78 28.81 12.94
C LEU A 157 -5.08 29.16 13.67
N GLN A 158 -5.50 30.44 13.62
CA GLN A 158 -6.77 30.85 14.22
C GLN A 158 -7.98 30.20 13.56
N HIS A 159 -7.95 30.01 12.24
CA HIS A 159 -9.00 29.30 11.51
C HIS A 159 -9.15 27.86 12.00
N GLU A 160 -8.05 27.11 12.11
CA GLU A 160 -8.08 25.72 12.61
C GLU A 160 -8.54 25.64 14.08
N MET A 161 -8.12 26.60 14.92
CA MET A 161 -8.56 26.66 16.32
C MET A 161 -10.06 26.95 16.43
N LYS A 162 -10.65 27.76 15.53
CA LYS A 162 -12.09 28.01 15.48
C LYS A 162 -12.86 26.77 15.02
N LYS A 163 -12.29 25.99 14.09
CA LYS A 163 -12.87 24.74 13.60
C LYS A 163 -12.93 23.67 14.69
N VAL A 164 -11.90 23.60 15.54
CA VAL A 164 -11.87 22.68 16.70
C VAL A 164 -11.59 23.44 18.00
N PRO A 165 -12.61 24.09 18.61
CA PRO A 165 -12.42 24.96 19.77
C PRO A 165 -11.76 24.29 21.00
N LYS A 166 -11.85 22.96 21.11
CA LYS A 166 -11.20 22.19 22.18
C LYS A 166 -9.67 22.30 22.13
N LEU A 167 -9.06 22.47 20.95
CA LEU A 167 -7.61 22.58 20.78
C LEU A 167 -7.04 23.88 21.36
N GLN A 168 -7.83 24.96 21.40
CA GLN A 168 -7.37 26.25 21.91
C GLN A 168 -6.83 26.16 23.34
N LYS A 169 -7.42 25.32 24.20
CA LYS A 169 -6.95 25.10 25.57
C LYS A 169 -5.56 24.46 25.61
N PHE A 170 -5.35 23.42 24.81
CA PHE A 170 -4.06 22.74 24.69
C PHE A 170 -3.00 23.66 24.07
N TRP A 171 -3.37 24.42 23.04
CA TRP A 171 -2.48 25.39 22.41
C TRP A 171 -1.99 26.46 23.39
N ASN A 172 -2.89 27.02 24.20
CA ASN A 172 -2.52 28.01 25.21
C ASN A 172 -1.54 27.45 26.25
N LEU A 173 -1.66 26.16 26.60
CA LEU A 173 -0.72 25.48 27.51
C LEU A 173 0.65 25.28 26.84
N ILE A 174 0.68 24.82 25.59
CA ILE A 174 1.90 24.65 24.79
C ILE A 174 2.65 25.97 24.68
N ARG A 175 1.95 27.08 24.39
CA ARG A 175 2.56 28.41 24.27
C ARG A 175 3.18 28.88 25.59
N LYS A 176 2.49 28.69 26.72
CA LYS A 176 3.04 29.01 28.05
C LYS A 176 4.30 28.20 28.39
N ASN A 177 4.36 26.95 27.97
CA ASN A 177 5.54 26.11 28.16
C ASN A 177 6.67 26.47 27.17
N TYR A 178 6.32 26.92 25.97
CA TYR A 178 7.29 27.34 24.96
C TYR A 178 8.09 28.57 25.37
N GLU A 179 7.45 29.56 26.00
CA GLU A 179 8.14 30.75 26.54
C GLU A 179 9.28 30.40 27.52
N LYS A 180 9.32 29.16 28.02
CA LYS A 180 10.36 28.64 28.92
C LYS A 180 11.46 27.82 28.22
N ASN A 181 11.23 27.29 27.01
CA ASN A 181 12.02 26.19 26.42
C ASN A 181 12.98 26.60 25.27
N GLY A 182 13.30 27.89 25.11
CA GLY A 182 14.43 28.35 24.28
C GLY A 182 14.34 28.11 22.76
N VAL A 183 15.49 28.25 22.08
CA VAL A 183 15.63 28.22 20.60
C VAL A 183 15.57 26.80 20.03
N GLU A 184 16.04 25.80 20.78
CA GLU A 184 16.15 24.41 20.35
C GLU A 184 14.77 23.78 20.06
N ALA A 185 13.82 23.94 20.99
CA ALA A 185 12.44 23.50 20.80
C ALA A 185 11.75 24.21 19.62
N LYS A 186 12.25 25.37 19.17
CA LYS A 186 11.72 26.04 17.96
C LYS A 186 12.15 25.30 16.70
N MET A 187 13.40 24.86 16.66
CA MET A 187 13.99 24.21 15.49
C MET A 187 13.24 22.91 15.16
N GLU A 188 13.05 22.04 16.15
CA GLU A 188 12.30 20.78 16.04
C GLU A 188 10.88 20.98 15.49
N ARG A 189 10.14 21.93 16.07
CA ARG A 189 8.75 22.22 15.71
C ARG A 189 8.60 22.81 14.31
N THR A 190 9.64 23.45 13.79
CA THR A 190 9.64 24.05 12.45
C THR A 190 10.40 23.21 11.43
N PHE A 191 10.96 22.06 11.83
CA PHE A 191 11.82 21.23 10.99
C PHE A 191 11.18 20.86 9.65
N LEU A 192 9.99 20.25 9.67
CA LEU A 192 9.30 19.82 8.44
C LEU A 192 8.90 21.01 7.55
N SER A 193 8.46 22.13 8.14
CA SER A 193 8.16 23.36 7.39
C SER A 193 9.40 23.97 6.74
N ALA A 194 10.54 23.99 7.46
CA ALA A 194 11.82 24.43 6.92
C ALA A 194 12.32 23.50 5.81
N LEU A 195 12.14 22.18 5.97
CA LEU A 195 12.50 21.19 4.97
C LEU A 195 11.67 21.35 3.68
N ILE A 196 10.36 21.61 3.79
CA ILE A 196 9.50 21.95 2.65
C ILE A 196 10.02 23.19 1.91
N LYS A 197 10.41 24.25 2.63
CA LYS A 197 10.96 25.47 2.02
C LYS A 197 12.27 25.19 1.27
N LYS A 198 13.15 24.37 1.87
CA LYS A 198 14.39 23.93 1.23
C LYS A 198 14.12 23.14 -0.05
N PHE A 199 13.23 22.15 0.01
CA PHE A 199 12.81 21.38 -1.16
C PHE A 199 12.29 22.28 -2.27
N ARG A 200 11.42 23.25 -1.95
CA ARG A 200 10.89 24.19 -2.95
C ARG A 200 12.00 24.98 -3.63
N GLY A 201 13.02 25.42 -2.89
CA GLY A 201 14.19 26.07 -3.46
C GLY A 201 14.94 25.18 -4.46
N ILE A 202 15.13 23.90 -4.13
CA ILE A 202 15.78 22.90 -4.99
C ILE A 202 14.91 22.61 -6.22
N LEU A 203 13.60 22.41 -6.06
CA LEU A 203 12.68 22.12 -7.15
C LEU A 203 12.65 23.26 -8.18
N MET A 204 12.60 24.51 -7.71
CA MET A 204 12.59 25.68 -8.59
C MET A 204 13.93 25.95 -9.29
N SER A 205 15.02 25.27 -8.87
CA SER A 205 16.30 25.31 -9.57
C SER A 205 16.33 24.45 -10.84
N VAL A 206 15.35 23.55 -11.02
CA VAL A 206 15.26 22.66 -12.19
C VAL A 206 14.87 23.48 -13.44
N PRO A 207 15.69 23.47 -14.50
CA PRO A 207 15.37 24.18 -15.72
C PRO A 207 14.30 23.43 -16.54
N GLN A 208 13.47 24.20 -17.25
CA GLN A 208 12.41 23.66 -18.12
C GLN A 208 12.96 22.76 -19.25
N SER A 209 14.12 23.13 -19.81
CA SER A 209 14.79 22.37 -20.87
C SER A 209 16.31 22.34 -20.65
N GLY A 210 17.01 21.45 -21.35
CA GLY A 210 18.46 21.26 -21.20
C GLY A 210 18.82 20.18 -20.15
N GLN A 211 20.10 20.10 -19.80
CA GLN A 211 20.59 19.09 -18.85
C GLN A 211 20.15 19.41 -17.41
N VAL A 212 19.76 18.38 -16.67
CA VAL A 212 19.44 18.43 -15.24
C VAL A 212 20.31 17.41 -14.50
N SER A 213 20.78 17.75 -13.31
CA SER A 213 21.50 16.81 -12.46
C SER A 213 20.55 15.74 -11.93
N LEU A 214 20.91 14.46 -12.05
CA LEU A 214 20.14 13.36 -11.48
C LEU A 214 20.06 13.44 -9.95
N ASP A 215 21.08 14.00 -9.28
CA ASP A 215 21.03 14.19 -7.83
C ASP A 215 19.88 15.12 -7.40
N VAL A 216 19.53 16.11 -8.24
CA VAL A 216 18.38 17.01 -8.00
C VAL A 216 17.06 16.27 -8.18
N VAL A 217 16.96 15.47 -9.24
CA VAL A 217 15.79 14.64 -9.52
C VAL A 217 15.55 13.65 -8.37
N HIS A 218 16.57 12.88 -7.99
CA HIS A 218 16.48 11.90 -6.91
C HIS A 218 16.19 12.50 -5.54
N TYR A 219 16.76 13.68 -5.24
CA TYR A 219 16.38 14.42 -4.04
C TYR A 219 14.89 14.76 -4.04
N CYS A 220 14.37 15.23 -5.18
CA CYS A 220 12.95 15.58 -5.30
C CYS A 220 12.05 14.35 -5.17
N GLU A 221 12.41 13.23 -5.79
CA GLU A 221 11.70 11.96 -5.69
C GLU A 221 11.64 11.45 -4.24
N ARG A 222 12.79 11.37 -3.55
CA ARG A 222 12.86 10.95 -2.13
C ARG A 222 12.16 11.92 -1.19
N PHE A 223 12.15 13.22 -1.52
CA PHE A 223 11.38 14.18 -0.73
C PHE A 223 9.87 13.92 -0.85
N ILE A 224 9.35 13.67 -2.05
CA ILE A 224 7.93 13.34 -2.22
C ILE A 224 7.59 12.00 -1.56
N GLU A 225 8.46 10.99 -1.65
CA GLU A 225 8.33 9.74 -0.91
C GLU A 225 8.14 9.98 0.60
N LEU A 226 9.00 10.80 1.22
CA LEU A 226 8.87 11.18 2.62
C LEU A 226 7.52 11.87 2.90
N MET A 227 7.06 12.75 2.01
CA MET A 227 5.75 13.40 2.19
C MET A 227 4.59 12.40 2.11
N ILE A 228 4.66 11.42 1.20
CA ILE A 228 3.67 10.35 1.07
C ILE A 228 3.58 9.57 2.38
N ASP A 229 4.71 9.12 2.91
CA ASP A 229 4.74 8.29 4.11
C ASP A 229 4.27 9.04 5.35
N LEU A 230 4.65 10.31 5.49
CA LEU A 230 4.14 11.18 6.56
C LEU A 230 2.61 11.35 6.47
N GLU A 231 2.06 11.50 5.27
CA GLU A 231 0.63 11.68 5.03
C GLU A 231 -0.17 10.37 5.11
N ALA A 232 0.47 9.22 4.89
CA ALA A 232 -0.12 7.89 4.86
C ALA A 232 -0.13 7.18 6.23
N LEU A 233 0.38 7.83 7.28
CA LEU A 233 0.43 7.32 8.64
C LEU A 233 -0.26 8.30 9.60
N LEU A 234 -1.30 7.86 10.32
CA LEU A 234 -2.14 8.77 11.12
C LEU A 234 -1.37 9.56 12.20
N PRO A 235 -0.45 8.97 12.99
CA PRO A 235 0.36 9.71 13.96
C PRO A 235 1.14 10.91 13.38
N THR A 236 1.70 10.76 12.17
CA THR A 236 2.46 11.82 11.48
C THR A 236 1.53 12.79 10.77
N ARG A 237 0.49 12.28 10.09
CA ARG A 237 -0.51 13.03 9.34
C ARG A 237 -1.28 14.04 10.19
N ARG A 238 -1.71 13.62 11.39
CA ARG A 238 -2.71 14.31 12.24
C ARG A 238 -2.55 15.82 12.36
N TRP A 239 -1.31 16.28 12.44
CA TRP A 239 -0.98 17.71 12.52
C TRP A 239 -0.24 18.20 11.27
N PHE A 240 0.52 17.32 10.62
CA PHE A 240 1.33 17.64 9.46
C PHE A 240 0.50 17.95 8.21
N ASN A 241 -0.63 17.28 7.98
CA ASN A 241 -1.48 17.51 6.79
C ASN A 241 -1.88 19.00 6.66
N THR A 242 -2.19 19.66 7.78
CA THR A 242 -2.48 21.10 7.82
C THR A 242 -1.25 21.95 7.46
N VAL A 243 -0.06 21.57 7.92
CA VAL A 243 1.20 22.27 7.60
C VAL A 243 1.55 22.09 6.13
N LEU A 244 1.33 20.90 5.58
CA LEU A 244 1.55 20.58 4.17
C LEU A 244 0.61 21.41 3.28
N ASP A 245 -0.69 21.48 3.61
CA ASP A 245 -1.67 22.33 2.92
C ASP A 245 -1.31 23.83 3.00
N ASP A 246 -0.91 24.34 4.18
CA ASP A 246 -0.50 25.75 4.35
C ASP A 246 0.78 26.12 3.56
N SER A 247 1.61 25.12 3.25
CA SER A 247 2.85 25.33 2.48
C SER A 247 2.63 25.48 0.97
N HIS A 248 1.44 25.11 0.47
CA HIS A 248 1.10 25.05 -0.96
C HIS A 248 2.07 24.19 -1.79
N LEU A 249 2.59 23.12 -1.17
CA LEU A 249 3.58 22.23 -1.78
C LEU A 249 3.05 21.64 -3.10
N LEU A 250 1.85 21.05 -3.10
CA LEU A 250 1.29 20.40 -4.29
C LEU A 250 1.16 21.34 -5.48
N VAL A 251 0.72 22.58 -5.25
CA VAL A 251 0.61 23.61 -6.28
C VAL A 251 1.99 23.92 -6.85
N SER A 252 3.00 24.08 -5.97
CA SER A 252 4.38 24.31 -6.38
C SER A 252 4.95 23.15 -7.19
N CYS A 253 4.64 21.90 -6.80
CA CYS A 253 5.06 20.71 -7.52
C CYS A 253 4.42 20.62 -8.90
N ARG A 254 3.09 20.75 -9.01
CA ARG A 254 2.35 20.67 -10.27
C ARG A 254 2.78 21.71 -11.31
N LEU A 255 3.16 22.89 -10.86
CA LEU A 255 3.61 23.98 -11.74
C LEU A 255 5.13 23.94 -11.99
N SER A 256 5.87 23.01 -11.38
CA SER A 256 7.32 22.95 -11.52
C SER A 256 7.75 22.47 -12.90
N SER A 257 8.90 22.98 -13.36
CA SER A 257 9.57 22.52 -14.58
C SER A 257 9.78 21.01 -14.62
N LEU A 258 10.01 20.36 -13.46
CA LEU A 258 10.28 18.93 -13.38
C LEU A 258 9.11 18.09 -13.91
N THR A 259 7.87 18.50 -13.62
CA THR A 259 6.67 17.78 -14.07
C THR A 259 6.48 17.81 -15.59
N GLN A 260 7.02 18.83 -16.25
CA GLN A 260 6.95 19.02 -17.70
C GLN A 260 7.99 18.17 -18.45
N ARG A 261 8.92 17.54 -17.73
CA ARG A 261 9.98 16.69 -18.32
C ARG A 261 9.51 15.24 -18.37
N GLU A 262 9.06 14.81 -19.53
CA GLU A 262 8.47 13.47 -19.73
C GLU A 262 9.36 12.30 -19.28
N LYS A 263 10.68 12.42 -19.38
CA LYS A 263 11.62 11.34 -19.00
C LYS A 263 12.11 11.47 -17.57
N GLU A 264 12.74 12.59 -17.24
CA GLU A 264 13.35 12.79 -15.92
C GLU A 264 12.32 13.05 -14.81
N GLY A 265 11.15 13.59 -15.15
CA GLY A 265 10.06 13.88 -14.20
C GLY A 265 9.02 12.76 -14.08
N HIS A 266 9.15 11.66 -14.81
CA HIS A 266 8.12 10.62 -14.86
C HIS A 266 7.83 10.01 -13.49
N LEU A 267 8.86 9.55 -12.78
CA LEU A 267 8.72 8.99 -11.42
C LEU A 267 8.22 10.05 -10.44
N PHE A 268 8.74 11.28 -10.53
CA PHE A 268 8.29 12.39 -9.70
C PHE A 268 6.79 12.67 -9.87
N ASN A 269 6.27 12.65 -11.10
CA ASN A 269 4.84 12.81 -11.38
C ASN A 269 4.00 11.69 -10.76
N GLN A 270 4.44 10.44 -10.89
CA GLN A 270 3.75 9.29 -10.30
C GLN A 270 3.70 9.36 -8.76
N LEU A 271 4.81 9.77 -8.13
CA LEU A 271 4.86 10.02 -6.69
C LEU A 271 3.98 11.22 -6.30
N LEU A 272 3.94 12.28 -7.12
CA LEU A 272 3.08 13.44 -6.88
C LEU A 272 1.60 13.10 -6.95
N ASP A 273 1.19 12.17 -7.82
CA ASP A 273 -0.16 11.65 -7.87
C ASP A 273 -0.52 10.87 -6.59
N MET A 274 0.41 10.06 -6.08
CA MET A 274 0.24 9.40 -4.78
C MET A 274 0.12 10.40 -3.62
N LEU A 275 0.95 11.45 -3.60
CA LEU A 275 0.87 12.49 -2.58
C LEU A 275 -0.46 13.27 -2.69
N THR A 276 -0.91 13.57 -3.91
CA THR A 276 -2.21 14.20 -4.17
C THR A 276 -3.35 13.34 -3.61
N PHE A 277 -3.26 12.02 -3.77
CA PHE A 277 -4.24 11.09 -3.19
C PHE A 277 -4.27 11.18 -1.66
N TYR A 278 -3.12 11.14 -0.98
CA TYR A 278 -3.09 11.13 0.49
C TYR A 278 -3.42 12.49 1.12
N THR A 279 -2.92 13.60 0.58
CA THR A 279 -3.31 14.95 1.05
C THR A 279 -4.82 15.18 0.98
N GLY A 280 -5.46 14.60 -0.04
CA GLY A 280 -6.89 14.62 -0.22
C GLY A 280 -7.65 13.44 0.40
N PHE A 281 -7.00 12.58 1.19
CA PHE A 281 -7.58 11.31 1.67
C PHE A 281 -8.84 11.54 2.51
N GLU A 282 -9.83 10.65 2.35
CA GLU A 282 -11.15 10.73 2.99
C GLU A 282 -11.11 10.29 4.47
N ILE A 283 -10.33 10.99 5.29
CA ILE A 283 -10.17 10.74 6.73
C ILE A 283 -10.29 12.03 7.54
N ASN A 284 -10.87 11.93 8.72
CA ASN A 284 -10.82 13.00 9.71
C ASN A 284 -9.51 12.92 10.50
N ASP A 285 -8.58 13.84 10.26
CA ASP A 285 -7.27 13.86 10.91
C ASP A 285 -7.34 13.84 12.45
N GLN A 286 -8.40 14.37 13.06
CA GLN A 286 -8.54 14.46 14.52
C GLN A 286 -9.09 13.20 15.14
N THR A 287 -10.07 12.54 14.51
CA THR A 287 -10.69 11.32 15.06
C THR A 287 -10.02 10.05 14.54
N GLY A 288 -9.40 10.09 13.37
CA GLY A 288 -8.88 8.92 12.65
C GLY A 288 -9.95 8.12 11.89
N ASN A 289 -11.20 8.59 11.89
CA ASN A 289 -12.29 7.88 11.21
C ASN A 289 -12.35 8.25 9.73
N ALA A 290 -12.71 7.29 8.88
CA ALA A 290 -13.07 7.54 7.49
C ALA A 290 -14.21 8.56 7.41
N LEU A 291 -14.13 9.46 6.42
CA LEU A 291 -15.20 10.42 6.13
C LEU A 291 -16.28 9.73 5.29
N THR A 292 -17.53 9.98 5.64
CA THR A 292 -18.67 9.56 4.83
C THR A 292 -18.82 10.46 3.59
N GLU A 293 -19.49 9.96 2.54
CA GLU A 293 -19.80 10.73 1.32
C GLU A 293 -20.50 12.07 1.65
N LYS A 294 -21.41 12.05 2.63
CA LYS A 294 -22.11 13.25 3.12
C LYS A 294 -21.15 14.24 3.77
N GLU A 295 -20.20 13.78 4.58
CA GLU A 295 -19.18 14.64 5.19
C GLU A 295 -18.24 15.24 4.16
N MET A 296 -17.83 14.45 3.16
CA MET A 296 -17.02 14.92 2.03
C MET A 296 -17.75 16.01 1.24
N THR A 297 -19.04 15.79 0.93
CA THR A 297 -19.88 16.78 0.24
C THR A 297 -20.02 18.06 1.05
N ASN A 298 -20.28 17.95 2.35
CA ASN A 298 -20.37 19.12 3.24
C ASN A 298 -19.06 19.89 3.31
N LEU A 299 -17.91 19.20 3.42
CA LEU A 299 -16.59 19.84 3.44
C LEU A 299 -16.33 20.63 2.15
N HIS A 300 -16.69 20.08 0.99
CA HIS A 300 -16.58 20.77 -0.29
C HIS A 300 -17.50 22.00 -0.34
N TYR A 301 -18.76 21.84 0.06
CA TYR A 301 -19.75 22.93 0.04
C TYR A 301 -19.36 24.05 1.00
N ASP A 302 -18.81 23.73 2.18
CA ASP A 302 -18.30 24.71 3.12
C ASP A 302 -17.14 25.52 2.54
N ARG A 303 -16.24 24.88 1.78
CA ARG A 303 -15.14 25.57 1.08
C ARG A 303 -15.69 26.54 0.03
N ILE A 304 -16.55 26.08 -0.88
CA ILE A 304 -17.17 26.94 -1.90
C ILE A 304 -17.98 28.08 -1.25
N THR A 305 -18.77 27.77 -0.22
CA THR A 305 -19.56 28.78 0.49
C THR A 305 -18.68 29.84 1.14
N SER A 306 -17.54 29.44 1.73
CA SER A 306 -16.57 30.38 2.30
C SER A 306 -15.95 31.30 1.24
N LEU A 307 -15.64 30.77 0.06
CA LEU A 307 -15.16 31.51 -1.10
C LEU A 307 -16.23 32.47 -1.65
N GLN A 308 -17.48 32.02 -1.79
CA GLN A 308 -18.60 32.87 -2.22
C GLN A 308 -18.90 34.00 -1.23
N ARG A 309 -18.79 33.75 0.08
CA ARG A 309 -18.92 34.81 1.10
C ARG A 309 -17.83 35.86 0.97
N ALA A 310 -16.58 35.45 0.77
CA ALA A 310 -15.47 36.38 0.55
C ALA A 310 -15.68 37.19 -0.75
N ALA A 311 -16.06 36.51 -1.83
CA ALA A 311 -16.40 37.12 -3.12
C ALA A 311 -17.49 38.18 -2.97
N PHE A 312 -18.63 37.83 -2.36
CA PHE A 312 -19.77 38.73 -2.18
C PHE A 312 -19.42 39.99 -1.37
N ALA A 313 -18.65 39.82 -0.29
CA ALA A 313 -18.38 40.90 0.66
C ALA A 313 -17.30 41.87 0.17
N HIS A 314 -16.32 41.39 -0.61
CA HIS A 314 -15.08 42.13 -0.85
C HIS A 314 -14.70 42.29 -2.33
N PHE A 315 -15.32 41.55 -3.26
CA PHE A 315 -14.89 41.50 -4.66
C PHE A 315 -16.08 41.69 -5.61
N PRO A 316 -16.38 42.95 -6.02
CA PRO A 316 -17.49 43.24 -6.93
C PRO A 316 -17.40 42.51 -8.27
N GLU A 317 -16.18 42.21 -8.75
CA GLU A 317 -15.96 41.47 -10.00
C GLU A 317 -16.46 40.02 -9.93
N LEU A 318 -16.65 39.48 -8.72
CA LEU A 318 -17.08 38.09 -8.46
C LEU A 318 -18.54 38.00 -7.99
N GLN A 319 -19.35 39.05 -8.19
CA GLN A 319 -20.73 39.09 -7.71
C GLN A 319 -21.60 37.96 -8.30
N ASP A 320 -21.49 37.70 -9.60
CA ASP A 320 -22.24 36.63 -10.27
C ASP A 320 -21.81 35.24 -9.76
N PHE A 321 -20.51 35.03 -9.57
CA PHE A 321 -19.97 33.81 -8.96
C PHE A 321 -20.51 33.62 -7.54
N ALA A 322 -20.56 34.68 -6.73
CA ALA A 322 -21.00 34.63 -5.35
C ALA A 322 -22.48 34.29 -5.17
N LEU A 323 -23.32 34.59 -6.17
CA LEU A 323 -24.77 34.35 -6.16
C LEU A 323 -25.18 33.05 -6.88
N SER A 324 -24.25 32.41 -7.58
CA SER A 324 -24.50 31.18 -8.33
C SER A 324 -24.62 29.96 -7.40
N ASN A 325 -25.33 28.91 -7.83
CA ASN A 325 -25.37 27.64 -7.11
C ASN A 325 -24.00 26.92 -7.20
N VAL A 326 -23.67 26.15 -6.16
CA VAL A 326 -22.38 25.44 -6.04
C VAL A 326 -22.04 24.64 -7.31
N ALA A 327 -22.97 23.81 -7.78
CA ALA A 327 -22.76 22.95 -8.95
C ALA A 327 -22.50 23.69 -10.28
N ALA A 328 -22.79 25.00 -10.35
CA ALA A 328 -22.49 25.82 -11.53
C ALA A 328 -21.10 26.45 -11.48
N VAL A 329 -20.41 26.40 -10.33
CA VAL A 329 -19.16 27.13 -10.10
C VAL A 329 -18.03 26.28 -9.55
N ASP A 330 -18.29 25.05 -9.13
CA ASP A 330 -17.31 24.19 -8.46
C ASP A 330 -16.49 23.29 -9.40
N THR A 331 -16.73 23.34 -10.71
CA THR A 331 -15.89 22.61 -11.68
C THR A 331 -14.61 23.39 -11.98
N ARG A 332 -13.51 22.65 -12.26
CA ARG A 332 -12.21 23.25 -12.61
C ARG A 332 -12.32 24.23 -13.78
N GLU A 333 -13.11 23.90 -14.79
CA GLU A 333 -13.37 24.75 -15.96
C GLU A 333 -14.07 26.06 -15.55
N SER A 334 -15.11 25.97 -14.70
CA SER A 334 -15.86 27.15 -14.23
C SER A 334 -15.00 28.05 -13.36
N LEU A 335 -14.23 27.47 -12.41
CA LEU A 335 -13.31 28.21 -11.56
C LEU A 335 -12.23 28.91 -12.39
N THR A 336 -11.61 28.20 -13.33
CA THR A 336 -10.60 28.78 -14.23
C THR A 336 -11.18 29.94 -15.05
N LYS A 337 -12.42 29.80 -15.55
CA LYS A 337 -13.10 30.86 -16.31
C LYS A 337 -13.37 32.11 -15.48
N GLN A 338 -13.85 31.94 -14.24
CA GLN A 338 -14.22 33.04 -13.35
C GLN A 338 -12.98 33.76 -12.78
N PHE A 339 -12.06 33.00 -12.18
CA PHE A 339 -10.87 33.55 -11.52
C PHE A 339 -9.76 33.91 -12.51
N GLY A 340 -9.73 33.28 -13.69
CA GLY A 340 -8.71 33.53 -14.70
C GLY A 340 -8.73 34.96 -15.25
N GLN A 341 -9.83 35.69 -15.16
CA GLN A 341 -9.91 37.09 -15.62
C GLN A 341 -9.38 38.10 -14.60
N LEU A 342 -9.12 37.66 -13.37
CA LEU A 342 -8.72 38.55 -12.27
C LEU A 342 -7.23 38.90 -12.32
N SER A 343 -6.91 40.06 -11.73
CA SER A 343 -5.52 40.48 -11.54
C SER A 343 -4.80 39.62 -10.48
N PRO A 344 -3.46 39.50 -10.55
CA PRO A 344 -2.69 38.79 -9.53
C PRO A 344 -2.94 39.33 -8.11
N ASN A 345 -3.04 40.65 -7.95
CA ASN A 345 -3.33 41.28 -6.66
C ASN A 345 -4.72 40.90 -6.14
N THR A 346 -5.73 40.83 -7.02
CA THR A 346 -7.08 40.39 -6.65
C THR A 346 -7.07 38.93 -6.20
N LEU A 347 -6.43 38.04 -6.95
CA LEU A 347 -6.31 36.62 -6.60
C LEU A 347 -5.60 36.42 -5.24
N HIS A 348 -4.52 37.17 -5.00
CA HIS A 348 -3.82 37.16 -3.72
C HIS A 348 -4.75 37.60 -2.58
N ARG A 349 -5.49 38.69 -2.75
CA ARG A 349 -6.44 39.17 -1.74
C ARG A 349 -7.50 38.12 -1.44
N VAL A 350 -8.08 37.47 -2.46
CA VAL A 350 -9.03 36.37 -2.27
C VAL A 350 -8.39 35.25 -1.43
N ALA A 351 -7.18 34.81 -1.79
CA ALA A 351 -6.47 33.78 -1.03
C ALA A 351 -6.17 34.20 0.42
N SER A 352 -5.87 35.48 0.67
CA SER A 352 -5.64 36.00 2.02
C SER A 352 -6.90 35.98 2.89
N TYR A 353 -8.07 36.29 2.34
CA TYR A 353 -9.36 36.18 3.07
C TYR A 353 -9.67 34.73 3.48
N LEU A 354 -9.23 33.76 2.68
CA LEU A 354 -9.36 32.34 2.97
C LEU A 354 -8.26 31.81 3.91
N CYS A 355 -7.41 32.70 4.45
CA CYS A 355 -6.29 32.37 5.31
C CYS A 355 -5.25 31.44 4.64
N LEU A 356 -5.10 31.54 3.31
CA LEU A 356 -4.11 30.77 2.54
C LEU A 356 -2.81 31.54 2.33
N LEU A 357 -2.89 32.86 2.25
CA LEU A 357 -1.75 33.76 2.08
C LEU A 357 -1.80 34.88 3.13
N PRO A 358 -0.64 35.50 3.46
CA PRO A 358 -0.63 36.71 4.26
C PRO A 358 -1.44 37.84 3.59
N GLU A 359 -1.87 38.83 4.36
CA GLU A 359 -2.57 39.99 3.82
C GLU A 359 -1.66 40.79 2.87
N LEU A 360 -2.20 41.17 1.71
CA LEU A 360 -1.53 42.06 0.76
C LEU A 360 -1.76 43.51 1.20
N GLN A 361 -0.70 44.19 1.64
CA GLN A 361 -0.77 45.59 2.09
C GLN A 361 -1.20 46.52 0.94
N GLU A 362 -1.93 47.60 1.29
CA GLU A 362 -2.35 48.59 0.31
C GLU A 362 -1.14 49.23 -0.40
N GLY A 363 -1.20 49.27 -1.74
CA GLY A 363 -0.13 49.81 -2.58
C GLY A 363 1.04 48.85 -2.87
N GLN A 364 1.01 47.61 -2.35
CA GLN A 364 1.99 46.58 -2.71
C GLN A 364 1.43 45.63 -3.77
N ASP A 365 2.30 45.23 -4.70
CA ASP A 365 2.02 44.16 -5.64
C ASP A 365 2.39 42.81 -5.05
N THR A 366 1.68 41.77 -5.49
CA THR A 366 1.99 40.41 -5.06
C THR A 366 3.34 39.94 -5.57
N THR A 367 4.07 39.20 -4.72
CA THR A 367 5.31 38.50 -5.09
C THR A 367 5.06 37.11 -5.67
N TYR A 368 3.81 36.68 -5.80
CA TYR A 368 3.45 35.35 -6.30
C TYR A 368 3.02 35.45 -7.75
N ASP A 369 3.45 34.46 -8.54
CA ASP A 369 3.05 34.38 -9.94
C ASP A 369 1.54 34.14 -10.07
N ARG A 370 0.95 34.74 -11.11
CA ARG A 370 -0.49 34.64 -11.39
C ARG A 370 -0.95 33.18 -11.49
N GLU A 371 -0.17 32.33 -12.14
CA GLU A 371 -0.49 30.92 -12.35
C GLU A 371 -0.54 30.16 -11.03
N VAL A 372 0.38 30.44 -10.09
CA VAL A 372 0.40 29.86 -8.75
C VAL A 372 -0.84 30.28 -7.96
N LEU A 373 -1.20 31.55 -8.01
CA LEU A 373 -2.39 32.07 -7.32
C LEU A 373 -3.68 31.49 -7.87
N LEU A 374 -3.78 31.37 -9.20
CA LEU A 374 -4.94 30.78 -9.87
C LEU A 374 -5.05 29.29 -9.52
N GLU A 375 -3.96 28.53 -9.68
CA GLU A 375 -3.96 27.10 -9.35
C GLU A 375 -4.29 26.86 -7.88
N LEU A 376 -3.77 27.67 -6.96
CA LEU A 376 -4.08 27.59 -5.53
C LEU A 376 -5.58 27.70 -5.24
N LEU A 377 -6.26 28.67 -5.88
CA LEU A 377 -7.69 28.86 -5.71
C LEU A 377 -8.50 27.77 -6.42
N VAL A 378 -8.08 27.37 -7.62
CA VAL A 378 -8.79 26.35 -8.41
C VAL A 378 -8.67 24.97 -7.75
N SER A 379 -7.46 24.48 -7.48
CA SER A 379 -7.24 23.13 -6.95
C SER A 379 -7.85 22.89 -5.57
N ARG A 380 -7.99 23.95 -4.76
CA ARG A 380 -8.60 23.87 -3.44
C ARG A 380 -10.13 23.71 -3.49
N HIS A 381 -10.76 24.28 -4.51
CA HIS A 381 -12.21 24.42 -4.62
C HIS A 381 -12.82 23.59 -5.76
N GLU A 382 -12.01 22.96 -6.61
CA GLU A 382 -12.53 22.09 -7.66
C GLU A 382 -13.22 20.85 -7.07
N ARG A 383 -14.31 20.44 -7.72
CA ARG A 383 -15.00 19.20 -7.40
C ARG A 383 -14.05 18.02 -7.56
N ARG A 384 -14.00 17.19 -6.52
CA ARG A 384 -13.23 15.95 -6.50
C ARG A 384 -14.17 14.75 -6.66
N ILE A 385 -13.74 13.78 -7.45
CA ILE A 385 -14.35 12.45 -7.46
C ILE A 385 -13.99 11.73 -6.16
N SER A 386 -14.87 10.87 -5.66
CA SER A 386 -14.59 10.09 -4.47
C SER A 386 -13.53 9.01 -4.76
N GLN A 387 -12.87 8.51 -3.71
CA GLN A 387 -11.92 7.41 -3.84
C GLN A 387 -12.57 6.14 -4.45
N ILE A 388 -13.84 5.90 -4.11
CA ILE A 388 -14.63 4.77 -4.63
C ILE A 388 -14.91 4.94 -6.12
N GLU A 389 -15.34 6.13 -6.55
CA GLU A 389 -15.55 6.43 -7.97
C GLU A 389 -14.25 6.28 -8.78
N GLN A 390 -13.14 6.82 -8.26
CA GLN A 390 -11.83 6.70 -8.89
C GLN A 390 -11.41 5.23 -9.05
N LEU A 391 -11.60 4.41 -8.02
CA LEU A 391 -11.35 2.97 -8.06
C LEU A 391 -12.23 2.25 -9.08
N ASN A 392 -13.52 2.60 -9.14
CA ASN A 392 -14.48 1.95 -10.04
C ASN A 392 -14.19 2.26 -11.52
N GLN A 393 -13.58 3.41 -11.81
CA GLN A 393 -13.09 3.79 -13.13
C GLN A 393 -11.77 3.10 -13.54
N MET A 394 -11.09 2.42 -12.63
CA MET A 394 -9.81 1.75 -12.95
C MET A 394 -10.04 0.48 -13.78
N PRO A 395 -9.34 0.32 -14.92
CA PRO A 395 -9.23 -0.95 -15.62
C PRO A 395 -8.56 -2.02 -14.74
N LEU A 396 -9.02 -3.26 -14.86
CA LEU A 396 -8.45 -4.39 -14.12
C LEU A 396 -7.25 -5.03 -14.81
N TYR A 397 -7.08 -4.80 -16.12
CA TYR A 397 -5.98 -5.33 -16.90
C TYR A 397 -4.89 -4.28 -17.13
N PRO A 398 -3.60 -4.65 -17.06
CA PRO A 398 -2.53 -3.74 -17.42
C PRO A 398 -2.44 -3.56 -18.94
N THR A 399 -2.05 -2.36 -19.38
CA THR A 399 -1.79 -2.01 -20.78
C THR A 399 -0.30 -1.87 -21.05
N GLU A 400 0.09 -1.68 -22.31
CA GLU A 400 1.48 -1.43 -22.71
C GLU A 400 2.13 -0.24 -21.97
N LYS A 401 1.32 0.74 -21.53
CA LYS A 401 1.79 1.91 -20.78
C LYS A 401 2.22 1.58 -19.35
N ILE A 402 1.73 0.47 -18.80
CA ILE A 402 1.98 0.04 -17.41
C ILE A 402 3.00 -1.10 -17.39
N ILE A 403 2.85 -2.10 -18.29
CA ILE A 403 3.60 -3.37 -18.23
C ILE A 403 5.12 -3.16 -18.25
N TRP A 404 5.63 -2.18 -19.01
CA TRP A 404 7.07 -1.89 -19.12
C TRP A 404 7.53 -0.66 -18.31
N ASP A 405 6.64 -0.05 -17.52
CA ASP A 405 7.01 1.06 -16.66
C ASP A 405 7.71 0.55 -15.38
N GLN A 406 9.03 0.72 -15.31
CA GLN A 406 9.86 0.18 -14.24
C GLN A 406 9.70 0.92 -12.90
N ASN A 407 9.05 2.09 -12.90
CA ASN A 407 8.79 2.85 -11.68
C ASN A 407 7.67 2.22 -10.82
N ILE A 408 6.78 1.46 -11.46
CA ILE A 408 5.62 0.81 -10.84
C ILE A 408 5.61 -0.72 -11.05
N VAL A 409 6.29 -1.22 -12.09
CA VAL A 409 6.50 -2.65 -12.36
C VAL A 409 8.03 -2.89 -12.41
N PRO A 410 8.71 -2.90 -11.26
CA PRO A 410 10.15 -3.10 -11.19
C PRO A 410 10.54 -4.49 -11.71
N THR A 411 11.73 -4.61 -12.27
CA THR A 411 12.30 -5.92 -12.63
C THR A 411 12.91 -6.61 -11.40
N GLU A 412 13.15 -7.92 -11.46
CA GLU A 412 13.95 -8.67 -10.47
C GLU A 412 15.34 -8.05 -10.20
N TYR A 413 15.88 -7.25 -11.12
CA TYR A 413 17.18 -6.56 -10.98
C TYR A 413 17.11 -5.22 -10.24
N TYR A 414 15.95 -4.85 -9.70
CA TYR A 414 15.81 -3.62 -8.93
C TYR A 414 16.75 -3.61 -7.72
N SER A 415 17.67 -2.64 -7.68
CA SER A 415 18.73 -2.58 -6.66
C SER A 415 18.26 -2.08 -5.30
N GLY A 416 17.11 -1.38 -5.24
CA GLY A 416 16.66 -0.66 -4.05
C GLY A 416 17.30 0.72 -3.85
N GLU A 417 18.15 1.19 -4.78
CA GLU A 417 18.80 2.51 -4.68
C GLU A 417 17.82 3.67 -4.96
N GLY A 418 16.98 3.53 -5.98
CA GLY A 418 15.89 4.46 -6.29
C GLY A 418 14.67 4.25 -5.38
N CYS A 419 13.68 5.13 -5.46
CA CYS A 419 12.34 4.85 -4.93
C CYS A 419 11.44 4.35 -6.08
N LEU A 420 10.27 3.82 -5.71
CA LEU A 420 9.25 3.37 -6.65
C LEU A 420 7.93 4.05 -6.29
N ALA A 421 7.06 4.27 -7.28
CA ALA A 421 5.72 4.79 -7.05
C ALA A 421 4.77 3.65 -6.60
N LEU A 422 5.11 3.01 -5.49
CA LEU A 422 4.43 1.85 -4.94
C LEU A 422 3.92 2.11 -3.52
N PRO A 423 2.72 1.60 -3.17
CA PRO A 423 2.28 1.60 -1.79
C PRO A 423 3.21 0.78 -0.90
N LYS A 424 3.46 1.24 0.33
CA LYS A 424 4.21 0.47 1.34
C LYS A 424 3.24 -0.25 2.28
N LEU A 425 3.52 -1.54 2.55
CA LEU A 425 2.88 -2.28 3.63
C LEU A 425 3.79 -2.20 4.86
N ASN A 426 3.27 -1.61 5.93
CA ASN A 426 3.93 -1.54 7.23
C ASN A 426 2.90 -1.91 8.32
N LEU A 427 3.03 -1.37 9.52
CA LEU A 427 2.16 -1.70 10.65
C LEU A 427 0.77 -1.08 10.57
N GLN A 428 0.64 0.14 10.03
CA GLN A 428 -0.57 0.94 10.12
C GLN A 428 -1.13 1.38 8.77
N PHE A 429 -2.46 1.52 8.70
CA PHE A 429 -3.21 1.98 7.53
C PHE A 429 -4.28 2.97 7.96
N LEU A 430 -4.47 4.06 7.22
CA LEU A 430 -5.38 5.15 7.61
C LEU A 430 -6.82 4.66 7.86
N THR A 431 -7.32 3.80 6.97
CA THR A 431 -8.67 3.24 7.01
C THR A 431 -8.67 1.85 6.36
N LEU A 432 -9.79 1.11 6.46
CA LEU A 432 -9.94 -0.16 5.71
C LEU A 432 -9.84 0.06 4.19
N HIS A 433 -10.31 1.21 3.69
CA HIS A 433 -10.17 1.55 2.27
C HIS A 433 -8.71 1.71 1.87
N ASP A 434 -7.90 2.42 2.68
CA ASP A 434 -6.45 2.52 2.47
C ASP A 434 -5.80 1.12 2.44
N TYR A 435 -6.05 0.30 3.47
CA TYR A 435 -5.54 -1.06 3.53
C TYR A 435 -5.88 -1.88 2.27
N LEU A 436 -7.14 -1.91 1.88
CA LEU A 436 -7.60 -2.66 0.71
C LEU A 436 -7.01 -2.10 -0.59
N LEU A 437 -6.90 -0.77 -0.73
CA LEU A 437 -6.36 -0.13 -1.93
C LEU A 437 -4.86 -0.35 -2.09
N ARG A 438 -4.07 -0.33 -1.00
CA ARG A 438 -2.64 -0.67 -1.06
C ARG A 438 -2.45 -2.11 -1.53
N ASN A 439 -3.21 -3.06 -0.95
CA ASN A 439 -3.16 -4.46 -1.36
C ASN A 439 -3.64 -4.66 -2.80
N PHE A 440 -4.71 -3.97 -3.21
CA PHE A 440 -5.20 -3.98 -4.59
C PHE A 440 -4.12 -3.54 -5.58
N ASN A 441 -3.46 -2.41 -5.32
CA ASN A 441 -2.44 -1.87 -6.21
C ASN A 441 -1.19 -2.74 -6.25
N LEU A 442 -0.71 -3.22 -5.09
CA LEU A 442 0.47 -4.08 -5.03
C LEU A 442 0.23 -5.41 -5.75
N PHE A 443 -0.92 -6.05 -5.51
CA PHE A 443 -1.28 -7.30 -6.17
C PHE A 443 -1.47 -7.10 -7.68
N ARG A 444 -2.05 -5.97 -8.10
CA ARG A 444 -2.18 -5.60 -9.53
C ARG A 444 -0.81 -5.45 -10.20
N LEU A 445 0.13 -4.77 -9.56
CA LEU A 445 1.45 -4.47 -10.15
C LEU A 445 2.39 -5.68 -10.09
N GLU A 446 2.32 -6.49 -9.04
CA GLU A 446 3.06 -7.75 -8.94
C GLU A 446 2.61 -8.76 -10.00
N SER A 447 1.30 -8.99 -10.15
CA SER A 447 0.79 -9.82 -11.25
C SER A 447 1.12 -9.26 -12.65
N THR A 448 1.23 -7.94 -12.79
CA THR A 448 1.67 -7.30 -14.04
C THR A 448 3.11 -7.67 -14.40
N TYR A 449 3.99 -7.86 -13.42
CA TYR A 449 5.37 -8.32 -13.66
C TYR A 449 5.39 -9.74 -14.27
N GLU A 450 4.57 -10.66 -13.77
CA GLU A 450 4.45 -12.00 -14.36
C GLU A 450 3.89 -11.94 -15.78
N ILE A 451 2.88 -11.11 -16.01
CA ILE A 451 2.29 -10.89 -17.34
C ILE A 451 3.35 -10.36 -18.31
N ARG A 452 4.22 -9.45 -17.87
CA ARG A 452 5.36 -8.97 -18.67
C ARG A 452 6.26 -10.12 -19.10
N GLN A 453 6.66 -10.98 -18.17
CA GLN A 453 7.53 -12.14 -18.47
C GLN A 453 6.87 -13.08 -19.48
N ASP A 454 5.58 -13.37 -19.31
CA ASP A 454 4.82 -14.21 -20.23
C ASP A 454 4.76 -13.60 -21.64
N ILE A 455 4.45 -12.31 -21.76
CA ILE A 455 4.40 -11.61 -23.06
C ILE A 455 5.78 -11.61 -23.73
N GLU A 456 6.84 -11.28 -22.98
CA GLU A 456 8.21 -11.23 -23.51
C GLU A 456 8.65 -12.60 -24.05
N ASP A 457 8.39 -13.69 -23.33
CA ASP A 457 8.76 -15.04 -23.78
C ASP A 457 7.93 -15.47 -25.01
N VAL A 458 6.61 -15.28 -24.99
CA VAL A 458 5.70 -15.73 -26.07
C VAL A 458 5.98 -14.98 -27.38
N VAL A 459 6.10 -13.66 -27.34
CA VAL A 459 6.27 -12.85 -28.56
C VAL A 459 7.66 -13.07 -29.15
N CYS A 460 8.70 -13.20 -28.31
CA CYS A 460 10.04 -13.55 -28.78
C CYS A 460 10.07 -14.91 -29.50
N ARG A 461 9.29 -15.91 -29.02
CA ARG A 461 9.18 -17.22 -29.68
C ARG A 461 8.45 -17.17 -31.01
N MET A 462 7.41 -16.34 -31.11
CA MET A 462 6.66 -16.13 -32.36
C MET A 462 7.48 -15.43 -33.44
N LYS A 463 8.52 -14.67 -33.06
CA LYS A 463 9.46 -13.99 -33.98
C LYS A 463 8.72 -13.11 -35.01
N PRO A 464 8.09 -12.01 -34.58
CA PRO A 464 7.40 -11.09 -35.49
C PRO A 464 8.41 -10.36 -36.37
N TRP A 465 8.31 -10.54 -37.69
CA TRP A 465 9.13 -9.83 -38.68
C TRP A 465 8.27 -9.06 -39.66
N GLN A 466 8.86 -8.03 -40.26
CA GLN A 466 8.22 -7.25 -41.30
C GLN A 466 8.14 -8.07 -42.60
N SER A 467 6.95 -8.08 -43.19
CA SER A 467 6.69 -8.62 -44.53
C SER A 467 6.99 -7.60 -45.63
N GLU A 468 6.99 -8.03 -46.89
CA GLU A 468 7.29 -7.18 -48.06
C GLU A 468 6.34 -5.97 -48.21
N TYR A 469 5.09 -6.08 -47.75
CA TYR A 469 4.08 -5.02 -47.84
C TYR A 469 3.79 -4.34 -46.50
N GLY A 470 4.68 -4.46 -45.52
CA GLY A 470 4.55 -3.79 -44.21
C GLY A 470 3.63 -4.48 -43.20
N GLY A 471 3.05 -5.64 -43.53
CA GLY A 471 2.36 -6.52 -42.58
C GLY A 471 3.33 -7.33 -41.71
N VAL A 472 2.80 -8.09 -40.74
CA VAL A 472 3.57 -8.99 -39.87
C VAL A 472 3.64 -10.42 -40.45
N VAL A 473 4.82 -11.03 -40.35
CA VAL A 473 5.03 -12.47 -40.57
C VAL A 473 5.64 -13.06 -39.30
N PHE A 474 5.03 -14.11 -38.76
CA PHE A 474 5.55 -14.83 -37.60
C PHE A 474 6.49 -15.96 -38.05
N GLY A 475 7.78 -15.81 -37.78
CA GLY A 475 8.80 -16.80 -38.14
C GLY A 475 8.92 -17.98 -37.17
N GLY A 476 8.18 -17.96 -36.06
CA GLY A 476 8.16 -19.00 -35.05
C GLY A 476 6.74 -19.26 -34.53
N TRP A 477 6.65 -20.10 -33.51
CA TRP A 477 5.40 -20.50 -32.89
C TRP A 477 5.55 -20.52 -31.37
N ALA A 478 4.44 -20.34 -30.66
CA ALA A 478 4.40 -20.44 -29.20
C ALA A 478 3.22 -21.31 -28.77
N ARG A 479 3.40 -22.07 -27.68
CA ARG A 479 2.34 -22.92 -27.10
C ARG A 479 1.22 -22.07 -26.48
N MET A 480 1.58 -20.94 -25.88
CA MET A 480 0.70 -20.06 -25.10
C MET A 480 0.16 -18.87 -25.89
N ALA A 481 0.52 -18.70 -27.16
CA ALA A 481 -0.03 -17.64 -28.01
C ALA A 481 -0.30 -18.13 -29.43
N GLN A 482 -1.28 -17.50 -30.08
CA GLN A 482 -1.68 -17.78 -31.46
C GLN A 482 -1.89 -16.48 -32.23
N PRO A 483 -1.59 -16.45 -33.54
CA PRO A 483 -1.99 -15.37 -34.41
C PRO A 483 -3.51 -15.25 -34.46
N ILE A 484 -4.03 -14.03 -34.35
CA ILE A 484 -5.45 -13.74 -34.52
C ILE A 484 -5.76 -13.74 -36.02
N VAL A 485 -6.79 -14.49 -36.42
CA VAL A 485 -7.31 -14.53 -37.79
C VAL A 485 -8.34 -13.43 -38.00
N SER A 486 -9.23 -13.25 -37.02
CA SER A 486 -10.21 -12.17 -37.02
C SER A 486 -10.54 -11.76 -35.60
N PHE A 487 -10.82 -10.48 -35.40
CA PHE A 487 -11.31 -9.92 -34.17
C PHE A 487 -12.43 -8.93 -34.48
N SER A 488 -13.53 -9.00 -33.74
CA SER A 488 -14.66 -8.08 -33.92
C SER A 488 -15.40 -7.87 -32.61
N ILE A 489 -15.68 -6.61 -32.27
CA ILE A 489 -16.59 -6.27 -31.17
C ILE A 489 -18.02 -6.60 -31.62
N VAL A 490 -18.74 -7.36 -30.79
CA VAL A 490 -20.09 -7.87 -31.10
C VAL A 490 -21.19 -7.27 -30.23
N GLU A 491 -20.85 -6.72 -29.06
CA GLU A 491 -21.80 -6.03 -28.19
C GLU A 491 -21.09 -4.92 -27.41
N VAL A 492 -21.72 -3.74 -27.40
CA VAL A 492 -21.47 -2.68 -26.43
C VAL A 492 -22.79 -2.37 -25.76
N ALA A 493 -22.93 -2.76 -24.49
CA ALA A 493 -24.14 -2.52 -23.72
C ALA A 493 -24.21 -1.06 -23.27
N LYS A 494 -25.42 -0.58 -22.97
CA LYS A 494 -25.60 0.76 -22.40
C LYS A 494 -24.99 0.82 -20.99
N PRO A 495 -24.42 1.96 -20.57
CA PRO A 495 -24.00 2.19 -19.19
C PRO A 495 -25.14 2.00 -18.19
N ASN A 496 -24.81 1.63 -16.95
CA ASN A 496 -25.76 1.74 -15.86
C ASN A 496 -25.98 3.22 -15.51
N ILE A 497 -27.05 3.52 -14.75
CA ILE A 497 -27.34 4.89 -14.34
C ILE A 497 -26.23 5.40 -13.42
N GLY A 498 -25.58 6.50 -13.81
CA GLY A 498 -24.52 7.15 -13.03
C GLY A 498 -23.10 6.76 -13.47
N GLU A 499 -22.94 5.66 -14.20
CA GLU A 499 -21.65 5.23 -14.76
C GLU A 499 -21.44 5.84 -16.15
N ASP A 500 -20.19 6.21 -16.46
CA ASP A 500 -19.78 6.75 -17.76
C ASP A 500 -19.13 5.71 -18.68
N TRP A 501 -19.06 4.44 -18.25
CA TRP A 501 -18.58 3.30 -19.03
C TRP A 501 -19.72 2.32 -19.36
N PRO A 502 -19.61 1.52 -20.45
CA PRO A 502 -20.63 0.54 -20.80
C PRO A 502 -20.75 -0.57 -19.76
N ALA A 503 -21.97 -1.04 -19.47
CA ALA A 503 -22.17 -2.13 -18.50
C ALA A 503 -21.50 -3.46 -18.92
N ARG A 504 -21.25 -3.64 -20.21
CA ARG A 504 -20.58 -4.82 -20.77
C ARG A 504 -20.07 -4.55 -22.18
N VAL A 505 -18.89 -5.07 -22.50
CA VAL A 505 -18.35 -5.13 -23.86
C VAL A 505 -17.98 -6.57 -24.20
N ARG A 506 -18.40 -7.05 -25.37
CA ARG A 506 -18.05 -8.40 -25.88
C ARG A 506 -17.40 -8.33 -27.25
N ALA A 507 -16.44 -9.22 -27.47
CA ALA A 507 -15.81 -9.43 -28.77
C ALA A 507 -15.71 -10.92 -29.10
N ASP A 508 -15.69 -11.22 -30.39
CA ASP A 508 -15.40 -12.55 -30.92
C ASP A 508 -13.98 -12.55 -31.50
N VAL A 509 -13.14 -13.47 -31.03
CA VAL A 509 -11.75 -13.65 -31.48
C VAL A 509 -11.59 -15.03 -32.11
N THR A 510 -11.10 -15.07 -33.35
CA THR A 510 -10.91 -16.30 -34.11
C THR A 510 -9.43 -16.61 -34.28
N ILE A 511 -9.06 -17.85 -33.99
CA ILE A 511 -7.71 -18.40 -34.19
C ILE A 511 -7.75 -19.65 -35.07
N ASN A 512 -6.60 -20.01 -35.63
CA ASN A 512 -6.44 -21.24 -36.40
C ASN A 512 -5.47 -22.18 -35.67
N LEU A 513 -6.01 -23.28 -35.12
CA LEU A 513 -5.28 -24.30 -34.38
C LEU A 513 -4.67 -25.37 -35.30
N ASN A 514 -4.01 -24.95 -36.38
CA ASN A 514 -3.18 -25.82 -37.20
C ASN A 514 -1.84 -26.10 -36.48
N VAL A 515 -1.95 -26.75 -35.31
CA VAL A 515 -0.88 -27.02 -34.36
C VAL A 515 -0.93 -28.49 -33.93
N ARG A 516 0.04 -28.94 -33.12
CA ARG A 516 0.01 -30.29 -32.55
C ARG A 516 -1.27 -30.51 -31.73
N ASN A 517 -1.82 -31.73 -31.77
CA ASN A 517 -3.06 -32.07 -31.07
C ASN A 517 -3.04 -31.72 -29.58
N GLU A 518 -1.92 -31.92 -28.89
CA GLU A 518 -1.74 -31.52 -27.48
C GLU A 518 -2.02 -30.03 -27.26
N ILE A 519 -1.46 -29.17 -28.11
CA ILE A 519 -1.64 -27.71 -28.05
C ILE A 519 -3.08 -27.36 -28.44
N LYS A 520 -3.65 -28.05 -29.43
CA LYS A 520 -5.05 -27.88 -29.83
C LYS A 520 -6.00 -28.17 -28.65
N PHE A 521 -5.80 -29.28 -27.94
CA PHE A 521 -6.58 -29.63 -26.76
C PHE A 521 -6.43 -28.63 -25.62
N GLU A 522 -5.25 -28.03 -25.44
CA GLU A 522 -5.07 -26.97 -24.44
C GLU A 522 -5.83 -25.69 -24.78
N TRP A 523 -5.86 -25.27 -26.05
CA TRP A 523 -6.62 -24.10 -26.48
C TRP A 523 -8.13 -24.37 -26.45
N GLU A 524 -8.59 -25.54 -26.89
CA GLU A 524 -9.97 -26.01 -26.68
C GLU A 524 -10.29 -26.21 -25.19
N GLY A 525 -9.24 -26.30 -24.37
CA GLY A 525 -9.22 -26.39 -22.93
C GLY A 525 -9.56 -25.09 -22.20
N LEU A 526 -9.60 -23.94 -22.88
CA LEU A 526 -9.99 -22.67 -22.25
C LEU A 526 -11.41 -22.77 -21.69
N ARG A 527 -11.58 -22.24 -20.49
CA ARG A 527 -12.80 -22.26 -19.69
C ARG A 527 -13.37 -20.86 -19.53
N LYS A 528 -14.62 -20.78 -19.13
CA LYS A 528 -15.23 -19.51 -18.72
C LYS A 528 -14.39 -18.90 -17.59
N HIS A 529 -14.20 -17.58 -17.63
CA HIS A 529 -13.38 -16.80 -16.70
C HIS A 529 -11.85 -16.91 -16.89
N ASP A 530 -11.36 -17.72 -17.83
CA ASP A 530 -9.94 -17.70 -18.18
C ASP A 530 -9.57 -16.33 -18.79
N VAL A 531 -8.52 -15.72 -18.26
CA VAL A 531 -8.00 -14.44 -18.78
C VAL A 531 -7.03 -14.69 -19.93
N CYS A 532 -7.21 -13.95 -21.03
CA CYS A 532 -6.29 -13.87 -22.16
C CYS A 532 -5.85 -12.43 -22.41
N PHE A 533 -4.78 -12.25 -23.16
CA PHE A 533 -4.27 -10.94 -23.59
C PHE A 533 -4.28 -10.83 -25.11
N LEU A 534 -4.84 -9.73 -25.59
CA LEU A 534 -4.86 -9.29 -26.99
C LEU A 534 -3.68 -8.34 -27.20
N ILE A 535 -2.82 -8.66 -28.16
CA ILE A 535 -1.55 -7.98 -28.38
C ILE A 535 -1.46 -7.53 -29.85
N THR A 536 -0.95 -6.32 -30.04
CA THR A 536 -0.65 -5.74 -31.35
C THR A 536 0.86 -5.56 -31.49
N VAL A 537 1.46 -6.24 -32.46
CA VAL A 537 2.86 -6.00 -32.87
C VAL A 537 2.93 -5.46 -34.29
N ARG A 538 3.79 -4.45 -34.51
CA ARG A 538 4.14 -3.87 -35.81
C ARG A 538 5.65 -3.96 -35.98
N PRO A 539 6.17 -5.12 -36.44
CA PRO A 539 7.59 -5.37 -36.46
C PRO A 539 8.31 -4.42 -37.41
N ASN A 540 9.47 -3.93 -36.96
CA ASN A 540 10.40 -3.07 -37.71
C ASN A 540 11.63 -3.84 -38.22
N LEU A 541 11.82 -5.10 -37.77
CA LEU A 541 12.96 -5.92 -38.14
C LEU A 541 12.68 -6.76 -39.41
N PRO A 542 13.62 -6.81 -40.37
CA PRO A 542 13.51 -7.68 -41.54
C PRO A 542 13.42 -9.16 -41.19
N TYR A 543 12.82 -9.93 -42.10
CA TYR A 543 12.73 -11.39 -41.99
C TYR A 543 14.10 -12.05 -41.73
N GLY A 544 14.15 -12.97 -40.76
CA GLY A 544 15.36 -13.70 -40.39
C GLY A 544 16.26 -13.01 -39.34
N THR A 545 15.93 -11.78 -38.91
CA THR A 545 16.70 -11.06 -37.89
C THR A 545 16.63 -11.77 -36.54
N ARG A 546 17.76 -11.89 -35.84
CA ARG A 546 17.82 -12.51 -34.51
C ARG A 546 17.40 -11.50 -33.44
N PHE A 547 16.55 -11.93 -32.52
CA PHE A 547 16.14 -11.16 -31.34
C PHE A 547 17.19 -11.31 -30.23
N ASP A 548 17.61 -10.18 -29.65
CA ASP A 548 18.47 -10.15 -28.47
C ASP A 548 17.62 -9.81 -27.24
N ARG A 549 17.71 -10.66 -26.20
CA ARG A 549 16.98 -10.44 -24.93
C ARG A 549 17.56 -9.30 -24.10
N ARG A 550 18.74 -8.78 -24.45
CA ARG A 550 19.39 -7.66 -23.76
C ARG A 550 18.94 -6.30 -24.27
N GLN A 551 18.33 -6.25 -25.46
CA GLN A 551 17.81 -5.03 -26.06
C GLN A 551 16.38 -4.74 -25.55
N PRO A 552 15.92 -3.48 -25.57
CA PRO A 552 14.56 -3.13 -25.19
C PRO A 552 13.52 -3.94 -25.98
N PHE A 553 12.73 -4.76 -25.27
CA PHE A 553 11.78 -5.68 -25.89
C PHE A 553 10.76 -4.96 -26.78
N VAL A 554 10.13 -3.89 -26.26
CA VAL A 554 9.05 -3.14 -26.92
C VAL A 554 9.49 -2.64 -28.31
N GLU A 555 10.64 -1.98 -28.39
CA GLU A 555 11.19 -1.46 -29.65
C GLU A 555 11.63 -2.57 -30.61
N GLN A 556 12.18 -3.66 -30.06
CA GLN A 556 12.73 -4.76 -30.85
C GLN A 556 11.63 -5.58 -31.56
N VAL A 557 10.49 -5.81 -30.91
CA VAL A 557 9.36 -6.56 -31.51
C VAL A 557 8.32 -5.66 -32.15
N GLY A 558 8.43 -4.34 -31.93
CA GLY A 558 7.46 -3.36 -32.38
C GLY A 558 6.11 -3.49 -31.65
N LEU A 559 6.13 -3.70 -30.34
CA LEU A 559 4.89 -3.81 -29.56
C LEU A 559 4.18 -2.45 -29.52
N VAL A 560 2.90 -2.41 -29.89
CA VAL A 560 2.07 -1.21 -29.88
C VAL A 560 0.98 -1.24 -28.80
N TYR A 561 0.21 -2.33 -28.68
CA TYR A 561 -0.91 -2.40 -27.73
C TYR A 561 -0.98 -3.74 -26.99
N VAL A 562 -1.41 -3.68 -25.73
CA VAL A 562 -1.83 -4.84 -24.92
C VAL A 562 -3.18 -4.55 -24.27
N ARG A 563 -4.16 -5.45 -24.43
CA ARG A 563 -5.45 -5.40 -23.74
C ARG A 563 -5.78 -6.77 -23.14
N GLY A 564 -6.32 -6.79 -21.93
CA GLY A 564 -6.83 -8.02 -21.35
C GLY A 564 -8.26 -8.31 -21.77
N CYS A 565 -8.62 -9.59 -21.80
CA CYS A 565 -9.97 -10.06 -22.01
C CYS A 565 -10.25 -11.33 -21.18
N GLU A 566 -11.52 -11.59 -20.89
CA GLU A 566 -11.96 -12.76 -20.14
C GLU A 566 -12.82 -13.67 -21.02
N VAL A 567 -12.53 -14.96 -21.05
CA VAL A 567 -13.27 -15.92 -21.89
C VAL A 567 -14.69 -16.07 -21.34
N GLN A 568 -15.69 -15.75 -22.17
CA GLN A 568 -17.08 -16.15 -21.93
C GLN A 568 -17.30 -17.61 -22.32
N GLY A 569 -16.70 -18.03 -23.44
CA GLY A 569 -16.68 -19.42 -23.90
C GLY A 569 -16.39 -19.55 -25.39
N MET A 570 -16.13 -20.77 -25.84
CA MET A 570 -15.91 -21.10 -27.25
C MET A 570 -17.24 -21.18 -28.00
N LEU A 571 -17.28 -20.74 -29.26
CA LEU A 571 -18.48 -20.81 -30.09
C LEU A 571 -18.62 -22.16 -30.80
N ASP A 572 -19.85 -22.65 -30.93
CA ASP A 572 -20.20 -23.77 -31.78
C ASP A 572 -20.38 -23.35 -33.25
N ASP A 573 -20.59 -24.33 -34.14
CA ASP A 573 -20.85 -24.10 -35.57
C ASP A 573 -22.12 -23.25 -35.84
N LYS A 574 -22.94 -22.97 -34.82
CA LYS A 574 -24.15 -22.14 -34.89
C LYS A 574 -23.95 -20.76 -34.23
N GLY A 575 -22.72 -20.41 -33.84
CA GLY A 575 -22.39 -19.14 -33.19
C GLY A 575 -22.90 -19.00 -31.75
N ARG A 576 -23.25 -20.12 -31.10
CA ARG A 576 -23.69 -20.16 -29.70
C ARG A 576 -22.50 -20.48 -28.81
N VAL A 577 -22.46 -19.87 -27.62
CA VAL A 577 -21.43 -20.17 -26.63
C VAL A 577 -21.65 -21.60 -26.10
N ILE A 578 -20.61 -22.42 -26.14
CA ILE A 578 -20.60 -23.76 -25.57
C ILE A 578 -20.52 -23.60 -24.05
N GLU A 579 -21.57 -23.98 -23.34
CA GLU A 579 -21.58 -23.95 -21.88
C GLU A 579 -20.81 -25.13 -21.27
N GLU A 580 -20.28 -24.91 -20.07
CA GLU A 580 -19.66 -25.96 -19.27
C GLU A 580 -20.74 -26.68 -18.47
N GLY A 581 -20.86 -27.97 -18.70
CA GLY A 581 -21.83 -28.81 -18.02
C GLY A 581 -21.39 -30.28 -18.01
N PRO A 582 -22.20 -31.17 -17.43
CA PRO A 582 -21.91 -32.61 -17.36
C PRO A 582 -21.95 -33.29 -18.74
N GLU A 583 -22.52 -32.63 -19.75
CA GLU A 583 -22.57 -33.13 -21.12
C GLU A 583 -21.21 -33.02 -21.83
N PRO A 584 -20.83 -34.02 -22.66
CA PRO A 584 -19.55 -34.00 -23.35
C PRO A 584 -19.49 -32.83 -24.33
N LYS A 585 -18.37 -32.08 -24.29
CA LYS A 585 -18.11 -30.96 -25.20
C LYS A 585 -18.26 -31.40 -26.67
N PRO A 586 -18.89 -30.60 -27.53
CA PRO A 586 -19.07 -30.93 -28.94
C PRO A 586 -17.71 -31.02 -29.65
N LYS A 587 -17.54 -32.04 -30.50
CA LYS A 587 -16.35 -32.15 -31.36
C LYS A 587 -16.48 -31.21 -32.56
N LEU A 588 -15.81 -30.07 -32.49
CA LEU A 588 -15.81 -29.07 -33.56
C LEU A 588 -14.99 -29.52 -34.77
N ARG A 589 -15.51 -29.25 -35.96
CA ARG A 589 -14.84 -29.59 -37.23
C ARG A 589 -13.75 -28.57 -37.57
N GLY A 590 -12.77 -28.99 -38.36
CA GLY A 590 -11.65 -28.14 -38.78
C GLY A 590 -10.75 -27.65 -37.63
N ASP A 591 -9.92 -26.66 -37.95
CA ASP A 591 -8.92 -26.09 -37.02
C ASP A 591 -9.23 -24.65 -36.59
N SER A 592 -10.23 -24.00 -37.20
CA SER A 592 -10.67 -22.68 -36.78
C SER A 592 -11.48 -22.76 -35.49
N ARG A 593 -11.15 -21.92 -34.51
CA ARG A 593 -11.90 -21.77 -33.25
C ARG A 593 -12.17 -20.30 -33.00
N THR A 594 -13.41 -20.00 -32.61
CA THR A 594 -13.82 -18.66 -32.22
C THR A 594 -14.20 -18.66 -30.75
N TYR A 595 -13.67 -17.71 -29.99
CA TYR A 595 -13.99 -17.49 -28.59
C TYR A 595 -14.73 -16.19 -28.45
N ARG A 596 -15.80 -16.20 -27.68
CA ARG A 596 -16.42 -14.97 -27.21
C ARG A 596 -15.76 -14.56 -25.91
N VAL A 597 -15.35 -13.29 -25.83
CA VAL A 597 -14.63 -12.72 -24.70
C VAL A 597 -15.31 -11.46 -24.20
N TRP A 598 -15.20 -11.20 -22.89
CA TRP A 598 -15.49 -9.92 -22.28
C TRP A 598 -14.25 -9.04 -22.30
N LEU A 599 -14.44 -7.78 -22.67
CA LEU A 599 -13.42 -6.74 -22.56
C LEU A 599 -13.69 -5.90 -21.32
N ASP A 600 -12.64 -5.29 -20.76
CA ASP A 600 -12.80 -4.34 -19.67
C ASP A 600 -13.51 -3.07 -20.17
N SER A 601 -14.66 -2.79 -19.57
CA SER A 601 -15.52 -1.67 -19.96
C SER A 601 -14.86 -0.30 -19.74
N ASN A 602 -14.09 -0.14 -18.66
CA ASN A 602 -13.40 1.12 -18.36
C ASN A 602 -12.31 1.37 -19.39
N GLN A 603 -11.51 0.33 -19.70
CA GLN A 603 -10.47 0.43 -20.72
C GLN A 603 -11.06 0.75 -22.09
N TYR A 604 -12.17 0.09 -22.45
CA TYR A 604 -12.88 0.36 -23.71
C TYR A 604 -13.36 1.81 -23.79
N GLN A 605 -13.98 2.33 -22.73
CA GLN A 605 -14.43 3.71 -22.68
C GLN A 605 -13.27 4.70 -22.83
N GLN A 606 -12.14 4.44 -22.16
CA GLN A 606 -10.93 5.29 -22.24
C GLN A 606 -10.32 5.28 -23.65
N ASP A 607 -10.25 4.11 -24.29
CA ASP A 607 -9.73 3.96 -25.65
C ASP A 607 -10.64 4.68 -26.66
N MET A 608 -11.95 4.47 -26.60
CA MET A 608 -12.92 5.15 -27.47
C MET A 608 -12.91 6.67 -27.28
N THR A 609 -12.80 7.13 -26.03
CA THR A 609 -12.69 8.56 -25.73
C THR A 609 -11.44 9.16 -26.36
N SER A 610 -10.31 8.46 -26.26
CA SER A 610 -9.04 8.89 -26.88
C SER A 610 -9.15 8.93 -28.41
N THR A 611 -9.78 7.94 -29.03
CA THR A 611 -10.02 7.89 -30.48
C THR A 611 -10.91 9.03 -30.95
N ILE A 612 -11.99 9.33 -30.23
CA ILE A 612 -12.94 10.39 -30.59
C ILE A 612 -12.36 11.79 -30.37
N GLN A 613 -11.67 12.02 -29.25
CA GLN A 613 -11.19 13.35 -28.86
C GLN A 613 -9.84 13.70 -29.48
N SER A 614 -8.91 12.76 -29.51
CA SER A 614 -7.51 12.98 -29.90
C SER A 614 -7.17 12.39 -31.27
N GLY A 615 -8.10 11.69 -31.92
CA GLY A 615 -7.87 11.05 -33.21
C GLY A 615 -6.88 9.89 -33.15
N THR A 616 -6.66 9.28 -31.97
CA THR A 616 -5.83 8.08 -31.85
C THR A 616 -6.49 6.92 -32.58
N GLU A 617 -5.68 6.04 -33.19
CA GLU A 617 -6.22 4.83 -33.83
C GLU A 617 -6.99 3.95 -32.84
N ASP A 618 -7.97 3.21 -33.34
CA ASP A 618 -8.76 2.27 -32.54
C ASP A 618 -7.92 1.00 -32.27
N PRO A 619 -7.51 0.70 -31.01
CA PRO A 619 -6.72 -0.49 -30.70
C PRO A 619 -7.46 -1.80 -31.02
N TYR A 620 -8.80 -1.78 -31.02
CA TYR A 620 -9.62 -2.96 -31.23
C TYR A 620 -9.67 -3.43 -32.67
N GLU A 621 -9.11 -2.64 -33.61
CA GLU A 621 -8.95 -3.03 -35.02
C GLU A 621 -7.54 -3.54 -35.35
N THR A 622 -6.62 -3.56 -34.37
CA THR A 622 -5.18 -3.79 -34.66
C THR A 622 -4.63 -5.11 -34.14
N PHE A 623 -5.34 -5.82 -33.26
CA PHE A 623 -4.81 -7.01 -32.61
C PHE A 623 -4.45 -8.12 -33.60
N ASN A 624 -3.25 -8.69 -33.42
CA ASN A 624 -2.74 -9.76 -34.28
C ASN A 624 -2.20 -10.97 -33.52
N ILE A 625 -2.16 -10.92 -32.18
CA ILE A 625 -1.78 -12.04 -31.31
C ILE A 625 -2.78 -12.13 -30.15
N ILE A 626 -3.21 -13.35 -29.82
CA ILE A 626 -3.86 -13.67 -28.54
C ILE A 626 -2.95 -14.57 -27.72
N MET A 627 -2.79 -14.26 -26.45
CA MET A 627 -2.00 -15.02 -25.48
C MET A 627 -2.89 -15.51 -24.35
N ARG A 628 -2.81 -16.81 -24.03
CA ARG A 628 -3.38 -17.40 -22.80
C ARG A 628 -2.28 -17.57 -21.75
N ARG A 629 -2.66 -17.70 -20.48
CA ARG A 629 -1.74 -17.99 -19.37
C ARG A 629 -2.08 -19.32 -18.70
N LYS A 630 -1.22 -19.81 -17.79
CA LYS A 630 -1.51 -21.00 -17.00
C LYS A 630 -2.63 -20.69 -15.99
N PRO A 631 -3.70 -21.50 -15.88
CA PRO A 631 -4.83 -21.18 -14.99
C PRO A 631 -4.43 -20.93 -13.53
N LYS A 632 -3.50 -21.72 -12.97
CA LYS A 632 -3.03 -21.57 -11.58
C LYS A 632 -2.32 -20.23 -11.30
N GLU A 633 -1.75 -19.60 -12.33
CA GLU A 633 -0.99 -18.34 -12.25
C GLU A 633 -1.84 -17.15 -12.76
N ASN A 634 -3.12 -17.35 -13.08
CA ASN A 634 -3.94 -16.40 -13.84
C ASN A 634 -5.23 -15.97 -13.14
N ASN A 635 -5.23 -15.99 -11.81
CA ASN A 635 -6.39 -15.59 -10.99
C ASN A 635 -6.44 -14.10 -10.67
N PHE A 636 -5.49 -13.30 -11.19
CA PHE A 636 -5.26 -11.94 -10.70
C PHE A 636 -6.49 -11.05 -10.85
N LYS A 637 -7.16 -11.08 -12.01
CA LYS A 637 -8.35 -10.26 -12.27
C LYS A 637 -9.49 -10.58 -11.31
N ALA A 638 -9.73 -11.85 -11.00
CA ALA A 638 -10.79 -12.26 -10.08
C ALA A 638 -10.52 -11.77 -8.64
N VAL A 639 -9.25 -11.83 -8.21
CA VAL A 639 -8.84 -11.28 -6.92
C VAL A 639 -9.01 -9.77 -6.88
N LEU A 640 -8.57 -9.04 -7.91
CA LEU A 640 -8.75 -7.60 -8.01
C LEU A 640 -10.22 -7.19 -8.01
N GLU A 641 -11.06 -7.89 -8.77
CA GLU A 641 -12.51 -7.69 -8.79
C GLU A 641 -13.13 -7.92 -7.41
N THR A 642 -12.69 -8.95 -6.70
CA THR A 642 -13.14 -9.24 -5.32
C THR A 642 -12.76 -8.12 -4.36
N ILE A 643 -11.51 -7.65 -4.40
CA ILE A 643 -11.04 -6.55 -3.54
C ILE A 643 -11.79 -5.25 -3.86
N ARG A 644 -12.00 -4.94 -5.15
CA ARG A 644 -12.80 -3.79 -5.58
C ARG A 644 -14.25 -3.90 -5.08
N ASN A 645 -14.85 -5.09 -5.16
CA ASN A 645 -16.21 -5.31 -4.69
C ASN A 645 -16.29 -5.13 -3.17
N LEU A 646 -15.31 -5.64 -2.41
CA LEU A 646 -15.20 -5.39 -0.96
C LEU A 646 -15.18 -3.89 -0.66
N MET A 647 -14.35 -3.10 -1.36
CA MET A 647 -14.28 -1.64 -1.18
C MET A 647 -15.57 -0.89 -1.52
N ASN A 648 -16.49 -1.49 -2.28
CA ASN A 648 -17.83 -0.95 -2.55
C ASN A 648 -18.89 -1.38 -1.52
N THR A 649 -18.53 -2.24 -0.56
CA THR A 649 -19.37 -2.58 0.58
C THR A 649 -18.98 -1.75 1.80
N GLU A 650 -19.79 -1.78 2.85
CA GLU A 650 -19.45 -1.14 4.13
C GLU A 650 -18.26 -1.82 4.86
N CYS A 651 -17.70 -2.92 4.32
CA CYS A 651 -16.59 -3.68 4.90
C CYS A 651 -16.77 -3.95 6.40
N VAL A 652 -17.96 -4.47 6.79
CA VAL A 652 -18.28 -4.73 8.19
C VAL A 652 -17.41 -5.86 8.75
N VAL A 653 -16.37 -5.48 9.48
CA VAL A 653 -15.55 -6.35 10.32
C VAL A 653 -15.99 -6.21 11.78
N PRO A 654 -15.75 -7.21 12.66
CA PRO A 654 -16.05 -7.04 14.08
C PRO A 654 -15.34 -5.81 14.66
N ASP A 655 -16.07 -4.97 15.41
CA ASP A 655 -15.54 -3.71 15.97
C ASP A 655 -14.25 -3.91 16.79
N TRP A 656 -14.14 -5.04 17.49
CA TRP A 656 -12.98 -5.40 18.32
C TRP A 656 -11.76 -5.87 17.50
N LEU A 657 -11.90 -6.08 16.19
CA LEU A 657 -10.80 -6.34 15.24
C LEU A 657 -10.43 -5.13 14.40
N HIS A 658 -11.35 -4.19 14.19
CA HIS A 658 -11.16 -3.05 13.29
C HIS A 658 -9.83 -2.34 13.54
N ASP A 659 -9.58 -1.88 14.77
CA ASP A 659 -8.36 -1.13 15.10
C ASP A 659 -7.10 -1.99 15.00
N ILE A 660 -7.20 -3.29 15.32
CA ILE A 660 -6.07 -4.24 15.22
C ILE A 660 -5.67 -4.46 13.76
N ILE A 661 -6.65 -4.61 12.85
CA ILE A 661 -6.40 -4.76 11.41
C ILE A 661 -5.69 -3.51 10.87
N LEU A 662 -6.08 -2.33 11.33
CA LEU A 662 -5.46 -1.06 10.94
C LEU A 662 -4.14 -0.77 11.68
N GLY A 663 -3.74 -1.62 12.64
CA GLY A 663 -2.50 -1.48 13.41
C GLY A 663 -2.53 -0.39 14.49
N TYR A 664 -3.72 0.09 14.86
CA TYR A 664 -3.92 1.10 15.89
C TYR A 664 -4.28 0.47 17.24
N GLY A 665 -4.11 1.25 18.31
CA GLY A 665 -4.60 0.89 19.63
C GLY A 665 -3.79 -0.20 20.35
N ASP A 666 -4.45 -0.88 21.28
CA ASP A 666 -3.85 -1.97 22.07
C ASP A 666 -3.95 -3.29 21.30
N PRO A 667 -2.82 -3.90 20.86
CA PRO A 667 -2.85 -5.17 20.11
C PRO A 667 -3.41 -6.33 20.94
N GLY A 668 -3.41 -6.22 22.28
CA GLY A 668 -3.99 -7.20 23.17
C GLY A 668 -5.47 -6.97 23.48
N SER A 669 -6.15 -6.03 22.82
CA SER A 669 -7.57 -5.69 23.09
C SER A 669 -8.54 -6.81 22.70
N ALA A 670 -8.25 -7.56 21.63
CA ALA A 670 -9.00 -8.74 21.20
C ALA A 670 -8.63 -10.04 21.94
N HIS A 671 -7.75 -9.97 22.95
CA HIS A 671 -7.43 -11.13 23.75
C HIS A 671 -8.65 -11.58 24.56
N TYR A 672 -8.89 -12.89 24.66
CA TYR A 672 -10.10 -13.45 25.29
C TYR A 672 -10.34 -12.96 26.73
N SER A 673 -9.27 -12.62 27.48
CA SER A 673 -9.37 -12.09 28.85
C SER A 673 -9.86 -10.64 28.95
N LYS A 674 -9.88 -9.90 27.84
CA LYS A 674 -10.39 -8.52 27.76
C LYS A 674 -11.75 -8.45 27.04
N MET A 675 -12.22 -9.57 26.48
CA MET A 675 -13.49 -9.63 25.76
C MET A 675 -14.67 -9.57 26.74
N PRO A 676 -15.65 -8.66 26.53
CA PRO A 676 -16.78 -8.48 27.45
C PRO A 676 -17.72 -9.70 27.47
N ASN A 677 -17.71 -10.49 26.40
CA ASN A 677 -18.47 -11.72 26.21
C ASN A 677 -17.63 -12.98 26.49
N GLN A 678 -16.59 -12.89 27.33
CA GLN A 678 -15.82 -14.05 27.75
C GLN A 678 -16.73 -15.11 28.39
N ILE A 679 -16.70 -16.33 27.84
CA ILE A 679 -17.49 -17.45 28.34
C ILE A 679 -16.79 -17.99 29.59
N SER A 680 -17.49 -17.96 30.73
CA SER A 680 -16.93 -18.42 32.00
C SER A 680 -16.81 -19.93 32.07
N THR A 681 -17.78 -20.67 31.50
CA THR A 681 -17.85 -22.13 31.61
C THR A 681 -17.81 -22.74 30.22
N LEU A 682 -16.80 -23.55 29.96
CA LEU A 682 -16.59 -24.21 28.69
C LEU A 682 -16.50 -25.72 28.89
N ASP A 683 -17.05 -26.46 27.93
CA ASP A 683 -16.85 -27.88 27.88
C ASP A 683 -15.58 -28.22 27.10
N PHE A 684 -14.59 -28.81 27.78
CA PHE A 684 -13.33 -29.20 27.14
C PHE A 684 -13.40 -30.59 26.52
N ASN A 685 -14.52 -31.30 26.63
CA ASN A 685 -14.72 -32.59 25.98
C ASN A 685 -13.52 -33.51 26.22
N ASP A 686 -12.98 -34.07 25.15
CA ASP A 686 -11.85 -34.97 25.16
C ASP A 686 -10.48 -34.31 25.32
N THR A 687 -10.38 -32.97 25.42
CA THR A 687 -9.10 -32.24 25.44
C THR A 687 -8.10 -32.76 26.48
N PHE A 688 -8.58 -33.20 27.66
CA PHE A 688 -7.72 -33.74 28.72
C PHE A 688 -7.93 -35.24 28.91
N LEU A 689 -6.82 -36.00 28.86
CA LEU A 689 -6.78 -37.44 29.08
C LEU A 689 -7.13 -37.89 30.52
N SER A 690 -6.83 -37.06 31.52
CA SER A 690 -7.12 -37.35 32.94
C SER A 690 -7.16 -36.06 33.78
N LEU A 691 -7.62 -36.16 35.03
CA LEU A 691 -7.60 -35.02 35.96
C LEU A 691 -6.16 -34.56 36.28
N GLU A 692 -5.20 -35.47 36.32
CA GLU A 692 -3.77 -35.13 36.49
C GLU A 692 -3.25 -34.34 35.29
N HIS A 693 -3.64 -34.73 34.06
CA HIS A 693 -3.30 -33.97 32.85
C HIS A 693 -3.88 -32.56 32.92
N LEU A 694 -5.15 -32.41 33.30
CA LEU A 694 -5.79 -31.10 33.50
C LEU A 694 -5.03 -30.26 34.55
N ARG A 695 -4.69 -30.83 35.72
CA ARG A 695 -3.89 -30.14 36.75
C ARG A 695 -2.52 -29.70 36.24
N ALA A 696 -1.85 -30.55 35.47
CA ALA A 696 -0.55 -30.23 34.88
C ALA A 696 -0.63 -29.10 33.82
N CYS A 697 -1.76 -28.99 33.10
CA CYS A 697 -1.98 -27.92 32.12
C CYS A 697 -2.26 -26.54 32.74
N PHE A 698 -2.68 -26.48 34.00
CA PHE A 698 -2.95 -25.22 34.72
C PHE A 698 -2.12 -25.10 36.01
N PRO A 699 -0.77 -25.00 35.91
CA PRO A 699 0.11 -25.04 37.08
C PRO A 699 -0.10 -23.88 38.07
N ASP A 700 -0.60 -22.74 37.58
CA ASP A 700 -0.83 -21.53 38.38
C ASP A 700 -2.25 -21.45 38.99
N TYR A 701 -3.10 -22.46 38.79
CA TYR A 701 -4.49 -22.49 39.28
C TYR A 701 -4.75 -23.64 40.24
N ALA A 702 -5.55 -23.37 41.27
CA ALA A 702 -6.08 -24.40 42.15
C ALA A 702 -7.30 -25.07 41.49
N VAL A 703 -7.17 -26.36 41.13
CA VAL A 703 -8.25 -27.14 40.50
C VAL A 703 -9.14 -27.74 41.58
N LYS A 704 -10.42 -27.31 41.62
CA LYS A 704 -11.44 -27.86 42.52
C LYS A 704 -12.51 -28.61 41.72
N VAL A 705 -12.62 -29.92 41.94
CA VAL A 705 -13.64 -30.76 41.32
C VAL A 705 -14.94 -30.66 42.12
N LYS A 706 -16.09 -30.52 41.45
CA LYS A 706 -17.40 -30.40 42.14
C LYS A 706 -17.94 -31.73 42.68
N VAL A 707 -17.39 -32.85 42.21
CA VAL A 707 -17.76 -34.21 42.61
C VAL A 707 -16.72 -34.73 43.61
N ASP A 708 -17.16 -35.18 44.78
CA ASP A 708 -16.26 -35.67 45.83
C ASP A 708 -15.68 -37.07 45.54
N ASP A 709 -16.37 -37.89 44.74
CA ASP A 709 -15.96 -39.27 44.40
C ASP A 709 -14.81 -39.28 43.36
N PRO A 710 -13.59 -39.75 43.74
CA PRO A 710 -12.45 -39.82 42.83
C PRO A 710 -12.64 -40.78 41.65
N ALA A 711 -13.51 -41.80 41.77
CA ALA A 711 -13.77 -42.72 40.67
C ALA A 711 -14.51 -42.05 39.50
N LEU A 712 -15.15 -40.91 39.75
CA LEU A 712 -15.86 -40.10 38.76
C LEU A 712 -14.99 -38.97 38.18
N HIS A 713 -13.73 -38.85 38.59
CA HIS A 713 -12.80 -37.82 38.10
C HIS A 713 -12.17 -38.19 36.74
N ILE A 714 -13.01 -38.68 35.84
CA ILE A 714 -12.63 -39.09 34.49
C ILE A 714 -13.15 -38.06 33.47
N PRO A 715 -12.45 -37.86 32.34
CA PRO A 715 -12.85 -36.89 31.32
C PRO A 715 -14.13 -37.31 30.58
N PRO A 716 -14.76 -36.36 29.85
CA PRO A 716 -14.64 -34.93 29.74
C PRO A 716 -14.65 -34.12 31.00
N PHE A 717 -14.13 -32.90 30.87
CA PHE A 717 -14.16 -31.89 31.91
C PHE A 717 -14.77 -30.59 31.41
N ARG A 718 -15.88 -30.18 32.02
CA ARG A 718 -16.38 -28.82 31.93
C ARG A 718 -15.67 -27.95 32.95
N ILE A 719 -15.01 -26.90 32.50
CA ILE A 719 -14.19 -26.02 33.32
C ILE A 719 -14.85 -24.64 33.41
N THR A 720 -15.01 -24.13 34.63
CA THR A 720 -15.41 -22.75 34.89
C THR A 720 -14.22 -21.91 35.32
N PHE A 721 -13.91 -20.90 34.54
CA PHE A 721 -12.87 -19.91 34.78
C PHE A 721 -13.39 -18.75 35.63
N PRO A 722 -12.57 -18.19 36.53
CA PRO A 722 -12.95 -17.01 37.32
C PRO A 722 -13.06 -15.78 36.39
N VAL A 723 -14.18 -15.05 36.50
CA VAL A 723 -14.39 -13.82 35.75
C VAL A 723 -13.56 -12.70 36.37
N SER A 724 -12.67 -12.09 35.61
CA SER A 724 -11.98 -10.88 36.05
C SER A 724 -12.94 -9.69 35.93
N ASN A 725 -13.40 -9.15 37.06
CA ASN A 725 -14.32 -8.02 37.10
C ASN A 725 -13.68 -6.75 36.51
N VAL A 726 -13.90 -6.49 35.22
CA VAL A 726 -13.56 -5.20 34.58
C VAL A 726 -14.65 -4.17 34.91
N LYS A 727 -14.67 -3.67 36.15
CA LYS A 727 -15.30 -2.38 36.47
C LYS A 727 -14.31 -1.51 37.22
N GLY A 728 -13.81 -0.50 36.51
CA GLY A 728 -12.94 0.53 37.07
C GLY A 728 -13.58 1.22 38.28
N LYS A 729 -12.99 1.03 39.45
CA LYS A 729 -13.05 1.99 40.54
C LYS A 729 -11.64 2.52 40.78
N LYS A 730 -11.42 3.80 40.47
CA LYS A 730 -10.30 4.58 40.98
C LYS A 730 -10.19 4.32 42.49
N ARG A 731 -9.08 3.74 42.94
CA ARG A 731 -8.69 3.77 44.36
C ARG A 731 -7.27 4.28 44.48
N LYS A 732 -7.15 5.28 45.36
CA LYS A 732 -5.92 5.88 45.84
C LYS A 732 -5.03 4.80 46.46
N ALA A 733 -3.73 4.98 46.31
CA ALA A 733 -2.70 4.21 46.99
C ALA A 733 -2.78 4.47 48.50
N GLU A 734 -2.97 3.40 49.28
CA GLU A 734 -2.58 3.30 50.69
C GLU A 734 -2.02 1.89 50.90
N ASP A 735 -0.93 1.85 51.68
CA ASP A 735 0.02 0.75 51.88
C ASP A 735 -0.54 -0.47 52.66
N GLY A 736 0.16 -1.60 52.52
CA GLY A 736 0.36 -2.57 53.62
C GLY A 736 -0.44 -3.88 53.58
N GLU A 737 0.27 -4.97 53.26
CA GLU A 737 0.06 -6.39 53.65
C GLU A 737 -1.24 -7.18 53.35
N ASP A 738 -2.39 -6.56 53.06
CA ASP A 738 -3.65 -7.31 52.79
C ASP A 738 -3.79 -7.93 51.37
N ASN A 739 -2.73 -7.88 50.55
CA ASN A 739 -2.78 -8.22 49.13
C ASN A 739 -2.34 -9.66 48.78
N LYS A 740 -1.95 -10.48 49.76
CA LYS A 740 -1.63 -11.90 49.53
C LYS A 740 -2.87 -12.79 49.59
N GLU A 741 -3.76 -12.61 50.56
CA GLU A 741 -4.97 -13.47 50.71
C GLU A 741 -6.00 -13.23 49.59
N LYS A 742 -6.13 -12.00 49.07
CA LYS A 742 -7.04 -11.71 47.94
C LYS A 742 -6.53 -12.17 46.57
N ARG A 743 -5.25 -12.58 46.44
CA ARG A 743 -4.72 -13.15 45.18
C ARG A 743 -5.03 -14.64 45.03
N GLU A 744 -5.30 -15.35 46.13
CA GLU A 744 -5.61 -16.79 46.10
C GLU A 744 -7.07 -17.08 45.68
N GLU A 745 -8.03 -16.24 46.07
CA GLU A 745 -9.45 -16.43 45.71
C GLU A 745 -9.75 -16.23 44.20
N GLY A 746 -8.85 -15.59 43.45
CA GLY A 746 -9.01 -15.30 42.02
C GLY A 746 -8.50 -16.38 41.06
N ARG A 747 -7.92 -17.49 41.56
CA ARG A 747 -7.26 -18.53 40.74
C ARG A 747 -7.80 -19.94 41.00
N ILE A 748 -9.10 -20.07 41.20
CA ILE A 748 -9.76 -21.37 41.39
C ILE A 748 -10.51 -21.74 40.11
N LEU A 749 -10.21 -22.92 39.54
CA LEU A 749 -10.96 -23.51 38.43
C LEU A 749 -11.96 -24.53 38.97
N LEU A 750 -13.24 -24.38 38.65
CA LEU A 750 -14.27 -25.37 39.00
C LEU A 750 -14.46 -26.36 37.87
N VAL A 751 -14.36 -27.65 38.16
CA VAL A 751 -14.39 -28.72 37.13
C VAL A 751 -15.55 -29.70 37.36
N GLU A 752 -16.29 -30.02 36.31
CA GLU A 752 -17.39 -31.00 36.26
C GLU A 752 -17.10 -32.09 35.21
N PRO A 753 -17.09 -33.39 35.58
CA PRO A 753 -16.84 -34.46 34.63
C PRO A 753 -18.11 -35.00 33.91
N HIS A 754 -18.00 -35.43 32.64
CA HIS A 754 -18.97 -36.29 31.91
C HIS A 754 -18.22 -37.14 30.83
N VAL A 755 -18.80 -37.82 29.81
CA VAL A 755 -18.09 -38.88 29.01
C VAL A 755 -17.89 -38.57 27.49
N VAL A 756 -16.68 -38.88 26.93
CA VAL A 756 -16.17 -39.13 25.53
C VAL A 756 -14.71 -38.57 25.32
N GLY A 757 -13.78 -39.37 24.75
CA GLY A 757 -12.30 -39.15 24.69
C GLY A 757 -11.70 -38.89 23.27
N PRO A 758 -10.42 -39.22 22.99
CA PRO A 758 -9.17 -38.53 23.41
C PRO A 758 -8.28 -37.99 22.22
N PRO A 759 -7.29 -37.06 22.44
CA PRO A 759 -6.49 -36.42 21.38
C PRO A 759 -4.94 -36.40 21.60
N GLY A 760 -4.17 -35.90 20.60
CA GLY A 760 -2.71 -35.72 20.69
C GLY A 760 -2.00 -34.77 19.68
N THR A 761 -1.53 -33.60 20.18
CA THR A 761 -0.22 -32.89 20.04
C THR A 761 0.47 -32.45 18.71
N GLY A 762 -0.22 -31.98 17.68
CA GLY A 762 0.33 -31.21 16.53
C GLY A 762 -0.45 -29.92 16.25
N LYS A 763 0.08 -28.93 15.51
CA LYS A 763 -0.69 -27.68 15.21
C LYS A 763 -2.03 -27.99 14.52
N THR A 764 -2.03 -29.02 13.68
CA THR A 764 -3.21 -29.61 13.08
C THR A 764 -4.13 -30.21 14.15
N ASP A 765 -3.59 -30.95 15.13
CA ASP A 765 -4.36 -31.49 16.27
C ASP A 765 -4.97 -30.38 17.15
N VAL A 766 -4.27 -29.28 17.38
CA VAL A 766 -4.81 -28.10 18.08
C VAL A 766 -5.96 -27.50 17.27
N ALA A 767 -5.79 -27.33 15.96
CA ALA A 767 -6.83 -26.78 15.10
C ALA A 767 -8.08 -27.67 15.05
N VAL A 768 -7.94 -29.00 14.86
CA VAL A 768 -9.08 -29.93 14.84
C VAL A 768 -9.73 -30.06 16.22
N GLN A 769 -8.98 -29.98 17.31
CA GLN A 769 -9.56 -29.96 18.66
C GLN A 769 -10.36 -28.69 18.90
N ILE A 770 -9.88 -27.52 18.44
CA ILE A 770 -10.67 -26.27 18.49
C ILE A 770 -11.96 -26.44 17.69
N ILE A 771 -11.88 -26.99 16.47
CA ILE A 771 -13.04 -27.23 15.61
C ILE A 771 -14.04 -28.17 16.31
N SER A 772 -13.56 -29.28 16.88
CA SER A 772 -14.39 -30.22 17.64
C SER A 772 -15.05 -29.56 18.85
N ASN A 773 -14.28 -28.80 19.64
CA ASN A 773 -14.83 -28.10 20.80
C ASN A 773 -15.89 -27.07 20.40
N VAL A 774 -15.67 -26.30 19.32
CA VAL A 774 -16.65 -25.34 18.80
C VAL A 774 -17.90 -26.04 18.27
N TYR A 775 -17.73 -27.12 17.51
CA TYR A 775 -18.83 -27.92 16.96
C TYR A 775 -19.77 -28.45 18.06
N HIS A 776 -19.21 -28.94 19.17
CA HIS A 776 -19.99 -29.48 20.28
C HIS A 776 -20.55 -28.40 21.23
N ASN A 777 -19.79 -27.33 21.51
CA ASN A 777 -20.24 -26.27 22.42
C ASN A 777 -21.26 -25.32 21.76
N PHE A 778 -21.19 -25.14 20.43
CA PHE A 778 -22.02 -24.18 19.69
C PHE A 778 -22.59 -24.81 18.40
N PRO A 779 -23.53 -25.77 18.52
CA PRO A 779 -24.04 -26.54 17.38
C PRO A 779 -24.81 -25.69 16.35
N GLU A 780 -25.25 -24.49 16.72
CA GLU A 780 -25.90 -23.52 15.83
C GLU A 780 -24.91 -22.68 14.99
N GLN A 781 -23.61 -22.71 15.32
CA GLN A 781 -22.58 -21.94 14.64
C GLN A 781 -22.00 -22.69 13.43
N ARG A 782 -21.32 -21.94 12.56
CA ARG A 782 -20.60 -22.48 11.41
C ARG A 782 -19.15 -22.03 11.45
N THR A 783 -18.23 -22.97 11.29
CA THR A 783 -16.79 -22.70 11.27
C THR A 783 -16.28 -22.69 9.84
N LEU A 784 -15.69 -21.58 9.41
CA LEU A 784 -15.00 -21.48 8.12
C LEU A 784 -13.51 -21.76 8.33
N ILE A 785 -12.98 -22.73 7.58
CA ILE A 785 -11.56 -23.08 7.58
C ILE A 785 -10.94 -22.60 6.27
N VAL A 786 -9.86 -21.82 6.37
CA VAL A 786 -9.11 -21.31 5.22
C VAL A 786 -7.64 -21.69 5.41
N THR A 787 -7.03 -22.26 4.37
CA THR A 787 -5.60 -22.59 4.36
C THR A 787 -4.95 -22.11 3.06
N HIS A 788 -3.62 -22.02 3.04
CA HIS A 788 -2.86 -21.70 1.84
C HIS A 788 -2.76 -22.88 0.85
N SER A 789 -2.85 -24.13 1.32
CA SER A 789 -2.64 -25.32 0.49
C SER A 789 -3.70 -26.40 0.69
N ASN A 790 -4.02 -27.10 -0.40
CA ASN A 790 -4.86 -28.29 -0.38
C ASN A 790 -4.29 -29.37 0.55
N GLN A 791 -2.96 -29.50 0.63
CA GLN A 791 -2.31 -30.45 1.53
C GLN A 791 -2.65 -30.18 3.01
N ALA A 792 -2.67 -28.92 3.43
CA ALA A 792 -3.05 -28.55 4.80
C ALA A 792 -4.53 -28.86 5.06
N LEU A 793 -5.41 -28.65 4.08
CA LEU A 793 -6.82 -29.06 4.19
C LEU A 793 -6.96 -30.58 4.30
N ASN A 794 -6.28 -31.35 3.45
CA ASN A 794 -6.31 -32.81 3.51
C ASN A 794 -5.95 -33.33 4.92
N GLN A 795 -4.86 -32.81 5.51
CA GLN A 795 -4.43 -33.18 6.86
C GLN A 795 -5.43 -32.79 7.95
N LEU A 796 -6.11 -31.65 7.79
CA LEU A 796 -7.18 -31.22 8.72
C LEU A 796 -8.39 -32.16 8.60
N PHE A 797 -8.87 -32.42 7.39
CA PHE A 797 -10.03 -33.29 7.15
C PHE A 797 -9.77 -34.74 7.59
N GLU A 798 -8.60 -35.29 7.32
CA GLU A 798 -8.20 -36.64 7.77
C GLU A 798 -8.30 -36.77 9.30
N LYS A 799 -7.84 -35.76 10.04
CA LYS A 799 -7.93 -35.75 11.50
C LYS A 799 -9.34 -35.45 12.02
N ILE A 800 -10.09 -34.58 11.35
CA ILE A 800 -11.50 -34.30 11.68
C ILE A 800 -12.34 -35.59 11.56
N MET A 801 -12.08 -36.43 10.57
CA MET A 801 -12.76 -37.73 10.40
C MET A 801 -12.53 -38.69 11.57
N ALA A 802 -11.42 -38.55 12.29
CA ALA A 802 -11.10 -39.38 13.46
C ALA A 802 -11.76 -38.86 14.75
N LEU A 803 -12.43 -37.71 14.71
CA LEU A 803 -13.11 -37.09 15.84
C LEU A 803 -14.63 -37.28 15.74
N ASP A 804 -15.35 -36.95 16.82
CA ASP A 804 -16.82 -37.04 16.91
C ASP A 804 -17.53 -35.92 16.13
N ILE A 805 -17.30 -35.82 14.82
CA ILE A 805 -17.93 -34.84 13.92
C ILE A 805 -18.63 -35.58 12.79
N ASP A 806 -19.94 -35.35 12.65
CA ASP A 806 -20.75 -35.98 11.60
C ASP A 806 -20.34 -35.47 10.21
N GLU A 807 -19.99 -36.40 9.32
CA GLU A 807 -19.53 -36.13 7.96
C GLU A 807 -20.53 -35.29 7.13
N ARG A 808 -21.83 -35.37 7.43
CA ARG A 808 -22.85 -34.57 6.73
C ARG A 808 -22.72 -33.07 6.98
N HIS A 809 -21.98 -32.67 8.02
CA HIS A 809 -21.72 -31.28 8.37
C HIS A 809 -20.38 -30.77 7.82
N LEU A 810 -19.63 -31.63 7.13
CA LEU A 810 -18.35 -31.31 6.50
C LEU A 810 -18.57 -30.93 5.03
N LEU A 811 -17.92 -29.84 4.61
CA LEU A 811 -17.96 -29.37 3.23
C LEU A 811 -16.60 -28.82 2.83
N ARG A 812 -16.04 -29.32 1.73
CA ARG A 812 -14.82 -28.80 1.12
C ARG A 812 -15.13 -28.13 -0.22
N LEU A 813 -14.59 -26.93 -0.41
CA LEU A 813 -14.61 -26.22 -1.70
C LEU A 813 -13.18 -26.14 -2.24
N GLY A 814 -12.98 -26.46 -3.53
CA GLY A 814 -11.68 -26.38 -4.19
C GLY A 814 -11.80 -26.48 -5.71
N HIS A 815 -10.85 -25.91 -6.45
CA HIS A 815 -10.75 -26.05 -7.90
C HIS A 815 -9.66 -27.07 -8.25
N GLY A 816 -10.06 -28.20 -8.83
CA GLY A 816 -9.13 -29.21 -9.36
C GLY A 816 -9.71 -30.64 -9.31
N GLU A 817 -9.53 -31.39 -10.40
CA GLU A 817 -9.76 -32.83 -10.55
C GLU A 817 -8.75 -33.68 -9.74
N GLU A 818 -8.20 -33.16 -8.64
CA GLU A 818 -7.35 -33.97 -7.76
C GLU A 818 -8.28 -34.78 -6.86
N GLU A 819 -8.50 -36.04 -7.23
CA GLU A 819 -9.13 -37.05 -6.36
C GLU A 819 -8.49 -37.00 -4.97
N LEU A 820 -9.34 -37.02 -3.93
CA LEU A 820 -8.85 -37.06 -2.57
C LEU A 820 -8.01 -38.33 -2.34
N GLU A 821 -6.80 -38.18 -1.82
CA GLU A 821 -6.14 -39.25 -1.06
C GLU A 821 -6.70 -39.28 0.39
N THR A 822 -8.02 -39.24 0.56
CA THR A 822 -8.67 -39.53 1.85
C THR A 822 -9.69 -40.64 1.65
N GLU A 823 -9.99 -41.41 2.70
CA GLU A 823 -10.90 -42.57 2.60
C GLU A 823 -12.32 -42.23 2.11
N LYS A 824 -12.72 -40.94 2.15
CA LYS A 824 -14.03 -40.43 1.70
C LYS A 824 -13.88 -39.12 0.92
N ASP A 825 -14.85 -38.84 0.03
CA ASP A 825 -14.93 -37.61 -0.77
C ASP A 825 -15.87 -36.58 -0.11
N PHE A 826 -15.34 -35.37 0.13
CA PHE A 826 -16.07 -34.22 0.73
C PHE A 826 -16.22 -33.04 -0.24
N SER A 827 -15.86 -33.25 -1.52
CA SER A 827 -16.09 -32.29 -2.60
C SER A 827 -17.58 -32.26 -3.00
N ARG A 828 -17.98 -31.23 -3.76
CA ARG A 828 -19.35 -31.05 -4.25
C ARG A 828 -19.53 -31.51 -5.68
#